data_AF-A0A835L1V6-F1
#
_entry.id   AF-A0A835L1V6-F1
#
_cell.length_a   1.000
_cell.length_b   1.000
_cell.length_c   1.000
_cell.angle_alpha   90.00
_cell.angle_beta   90.00
_cell.angle_gamma   90.00
#
_symmetry.space_group_name_H-M   'P 1'
#
loop_
_entity.id
_entity.type
_entity.pdbx_description
1 polymer ?
#
loop_
_entity_poly.entity_id
_entity_poly.type
_entity_poly.pdbx_seq_one_letter_code
_entity_poly.pdbx_strand_id
1 'polypeptide(L)'
;MEPIPDIMIRQGSIDDINTQQFLKISNYEDTVRQLDIYYAIVKRQLLRFQSPITGLFPVLSSDLHIGSVRDSIYCASAVWGLYQAYRRIDDDRGKSYELGQSTVKCMRGILECWVKQSARVEAFKTRQSAAHALHVKFHLTTGEPVLTDEQYHHLQIDVVSLYLLFLVQMITSGLQIIYTQDEVAFVQNLVYYVERAYRTPDYGMWERGSKYNDGKPEIHASSIGMAKAALEAINGCNLFGDKGASWSVVYGVDAALLPTVSFPAFATHEEHLVQLTKNNILRRLQGKCGFKRFSRDGYKCVLEDPNRRYYHEGELKEFDGIESEWPLFYVMMIIDGVFRTLPDQVEEYQKLLKARIYMDEFGDPVIPWYYYVPREGIENERNEPNSVRRLPANHPSDGNDKGGLFLWAQSLFVLAQLLTGGLLHVNELDPIRRYLPSYNRPRRAGRYSAFQGIATDLVVQVVLIAESMRLQAMMGTYGIQTQTPHEVEPVQVCSSTQLVHVYRELGVCPKLKLTGRPIRPIGSLGTSKIYRVCGMTVLCYPLIFEVSEFYLYRDMALLIDDIKTELQFVGKYWRLSGRPTVCLLVREEHMRDPHFKHMLDLFAMLKKGHCDGVKVRLGRLQNLISSSSIPEHLDFMSQGEFPSEMFTQFKQLEHEYIGYQSLTDVPRTLTYREENLSYEAYKNRSTPDVVSALRSIDNIFAQCQLWGILLQREGPMFEVNGTNALESLKSLYHSAGVLRHWRAVRYCSSLLNHTVDSISPFITTVLVNGKQLTVGVIGQKETVFDKPMTPGEIQSVMYSTIQPYDVIGAVLQQEIVLYCGRLIGTNPDMFRGILKIRVGWVLEAIRIYLELFPNEKRADGSLESLSPYKLRTLLQQVLTVSDWAEERGLTPLQRRQLEGCLCRVPKHFYIQVWDILLRTPKGIIIQGHSIPAEPTLVNMSRSELSFALLVEQALVRVESPARRQLCVELLCVLATILRRNPELYLQQPLHIDSLVHDAQLTFAKDSGVSDINALSSAAPGVSVGYLARAVVNSVLQGAAAAHLEPAAQPSCLVS
;
A
#
# COMPACT_ATOMS: atom_id res chain seq x y z
N MET A 1 -5.07 -62.43 34.03
CA MET A 1 -6.00 -63.45 33.50
C MET A 1 -5.50 -63.83 32.11
N GLU A 2 -6.00 -64.96 31.59
CA GLU A 2 -5.47 -65.78 30.50
C GLU A 2 -4.99 -65.06 29.22
N PRO A 3 -3.97 -65.60 28.53
CA PRO A 3 -3.69 -65.26 27.13
C PRO A 3 -4.62 -66.05 26.19
N ILE A 4 -5.07 -65.41 25.12
CA ILE A 4 -5.93 -65.99 24.05
C ILE A 4 -5.21 -65.74 22.70
N PRO A 5 -5.24 -66.69 21.75
CA PRO A 5 -4.00 -67.13 21.08
C PRO A 5 -3.66 -66.45 19.75
N ASP A 6 -2.45 -66.74 19.26
CA ASP A 6 -1.93 -66.34 17.94
C ASP A 6 -2.89 -66.70 16.80
N ILE A 7 -3.31 -65.67 16.06
CA ILE A 7 -3.94 -65.83 14.74
C ILE A 7 -2.81 -65.93 13.72
N MET A 8 -2.65 -67.10 13.09
CA MET A 8 -1.66 -67.30 12.03
C MET A 8 -1.86 -66.29 10.90
N ILE A 9 -0.90 -65.40 10.71
CA ILE A 9 -0.80 -64.56 9.51
C ILE A 9 -0.60 -65.50 8.33
N ARG A 10 -1.60 -65.63 7.46
CA ARG A 10 -1.42 -66.28 6.16
C ARG A 10 -0.35 -65.53 5.39
N GLN A 11 0.70 -66.23 4.98
CA GLN A 11 1.64 -65.71 4.00
C GLN A 11 0.85 -65.36 2.72
N GLY A 12 1.00 -64.14 2.23
CA GLY A 12 0.48 -63.76 0.92
C GLY A 12 1.08 -64.65 -0.15
N SER A 13 0.29 -65.04 -1.15
CA SER A 13 0.77 -65.95 -2.18
C SER A 13 1.79 -65.25 -3.08
N ILE A 14 2.62 -66.03 -3.77
CA ILE A 14 3.53 -65.49 -4.80
C ILE A 14 2.71 -64.80 -5.92
N ASP A 15 1.48 -65.23 -6.16
CA ASP A 15 0.56 -64.63 -7.13
C ASP A 15 0.00 -63.28 -6.68
N ASP A 16 -0.19 -63.03 -5.37
CA ASP A 16 -0.54 -61.70 -4.84
C ASP A 16 0.61 -60.70 -5.07
N ILE A 17 1.85 -61.14 -4.85
CA ILE A 17 3.06 -60.33 -5.07
C ILE A 17 3.22 -60.04 -6.56
N ASN A 18 3.11 -61.06 -7.42
CA ASN A 18 3.09 -60.88 -8.87
C ASN A 18 1.99 -59.91 -9.31
N THR A 19 0.77 -60.04 -8.79
CA THR A 19 -0.37 -59.19 -9.18
C THR A 19 -0.15 -57.73 -8.78
N GLN A 20 0.37 -57.47 -7.57
CA GLN A 20 0.74 -56.10 -7.18
C GLN A 20 1.92 -55.54 -7.99
N GLN A 21 2.86 -56.40 -8.41
CA GLN A 21 4.01 -55.98 -9.21
C GLN A 21 3.60 -55.70 -10.67
N PHE A 22 2.75 -56.54 -11.26
CA PHE A 22 2.11 -56.29 -12.56
C PHE A 22 1.24 -55.02 -12.53
N LEU A 23 0.43 -54.80 -11.49
CA LEU A 23 -0.36 -53.57 -11.34
C LEU A 23 0.52 -52.31 -11.21
N LYS A 24 1.70 -52.40 -10.57
CA LYS A 24 2.67 -51.30 -10.55
C LYS A 24 3.31 -51.08 -11.92
N ILE A 25 3.64 -52.15 -12.66
CA ILE A 25 4.25 -52.07 -13.99
C ILE A 25 3.24 -51.53 -15.03
N SER A 26 2.01 -52.02 -15.06
CA SER A 26 0.99 -51.52 -15.99
C SER A 26 0.64 -50.06 -15.71
N ASN A 27 0.46 -49.68 -14.44
CA ASN A 27 0.20 -48.29 -14.06
C ASN A 27 1.42 -47.38 -14.34
N TYR A 28 2.65 -47.90 -14.30
CA TYR A 28 3.85 -47.20 -14.75
C TYR A 28 3.84 -46.99 -16.27
N GLU A 29 3.61 -48.05 -17.06
CA GLU A 29 3.56 -47.97 -18.53
C GLU A 29 2.43 -47.05 -19.01
N ASP A 30 1.25 -47.11 -18.41
CA ASP A 30 0.14 -46.19 -18.71
C ASP A 30 0.45 -44.74 -18.29
N THR A 31 1.12 -44.52 -17.15
CA THR A 31 1.57 -43.17 -16.75
C THR A 31 2.59 -42.60 -17.73
N VAL A 32 3.59 -43.40 -18.14
CA VAL A 32 4.58 -42.99 -19.16
C VAL A 32 3.90 -42.72 -20.50
N ARG A 33 2.96 -43.57 -20.92
CA ARG A 33 2.19 -43.38 -22.16
C ARG A 33 1.35 -42.11 -22.15
N GLN A 34 0.72 -41.76 -21.02
CA GLN A 34 -0.02 -40.51 -20.86
C GLN A 34 0.92 -39.29 -20.90
N LEU A 35 2.06 -39.34 -20.21
CA LEU A 35 3.06 -38.27 -20.26
C LEU A 35 3.63 -38.08 -21.66
N ASP A 36 3.84 -39.15 -22.43
CA ASP A 36 4.33 -39.09 -23.82
C ASP A 36 3.34 -38.39 -24.77
N ILE A 37 2.03 -38.45 -24.49
CA ILE A 37 1.02 -37.63 -25.18
C ILE A 37 1.21 -36.14 -24.85
N TYR A 38 1.35 -35.78 -23.57
CA TYR A 38 1.59 -34.39 -23.16
C TYR A 38 2.95 -33.86 -23.64
N TYR A 39 3.97 -34.71 -23.75
CA TYR A 39 5.27 -34.38 -24.35
C TYR A 39 5.15 -34.09 -25.84
N ALA A 40 4.35 -34.87 -26.58
CA ALA A 40 4.09 -34.62 -27.99
C ALA A 40 3.32 -33.29 -28.20
N ILE A 41 2.32 -33.00 -27.36
CA ILE A 41 1.60 -31.71 -27.33
C ILE A 41 2.57 -30.55 -27.05
N VAL A 42 3.35 -30.63 -25.96
CA VAL A 42 4.32 -29.60 -25.56
C VAL A 42 5.38 -29.38 -26.65
N LYS A 43 5.84 -30.44 -27.34
CA LYS A 43 6.73 -30.34 -28.50
C LYS A 43 6.09 -29.58 -29.66
N ARG A 44 4.87 -29.93 -30.07
CA ARG A 44 4.18 -29.34 -31.23
C ARG A 44 3.68 -27.91 -30.99
N GLN A 45 3.05 -27.67 -29.84
CA GLN A 45 2.31 -26.44 -29.54
C GLN A 45 3.11 -25.40 -28.74
N LEU A 46 4.15 -25.78 -27.98
CA LEU A 46 4.96 -24.84 -27.20
C LEU A 46 6.42 -24.78 -27.70
N LEU A 47 7.19 -25.87 -27.54
CA LEU A 47 8.65 -25.86 -27.77
C LEU A 47 9.06 -25.52 -29.21
N ARG A 48 8.21 -25.84 -30.19
CA ARG A 48 8.36 -25.41 -31.59
C ARG A 48 8.52 -23.89 -31.76
N PHE A 49 7.97 -23.11 -30.84
CA PHE A 49 8.00 -21.64 -30.84
C PHE A 49 8.98 -21.05 -29.82
N GLN A 50 9.81 -21.88 -29.19
CA GLN A 50 10.90 -21.40 -28.34
C GLN A 50 12.06 -20.87 -29.20
N SER A 51 12.58 -19.68 -28.91
CA SER A 51 13.76 -19.16 -29.61
C SER A 51 14.98 -20.08 -29.43
N PRO A 52 15.64 -20.51 -30.52
CA PRO A 52 16.83 -21.35 -30.45
C PRO A 52 18.05 -20.61 -29.90
N ILE A 53 18.00 -19.28 -29.75
CA ILE A 53 19.06 -18.46 -29.16
C ILE A 53 18.66 -18.06 -27.73
N THR A 54 17.68 -17.16 -27.59
CA THR A 54 17.30 -16.58 -26.29
C THR A 54 16.41 -17.47 -25.43
N GLY A 55 15.83 -18.56 -25.95
CA GLY A 55 14.88 -19.38 -25.20
C GLY A 55 13.52 -18.71 -24.89
N LEU A 56 13.30 -17.47 -25.33
CA LEU A 56 12.03 -16.74 -25.19
C LEU A 56 10.93 -17.30 -26.09
N PHE A 57 9.68 -16.99 -25.74
CA PHE A 57 8.47 -17.33 -26.49
C PHE A 57 7.67 -16.05 -26.87
N PRO A 58 6.95 -16.04 -28.01
CA PRO A 58 6.01 -14.97 -28.36
C PRO A 58 4.69 -15.05 -27.57
N VAL A 59 3.80 -14.06 -27.76
CA VAL A 59 2.42 -14.11 -27.22
C VAL A 59 1.55 -15.08 -28.03
N LEU A 60 1.63 -14.96 -29.36
CA LEU A 60 0.93 -15.80 -30.34
C LEU A 60 1.96 -16.58 -31.15
N SER A 61 1.67 -17.82 -31.49
CA SER A 61 2.56 -18.67 -32.31
C SER A 61 2.81 -18.16 -33.75
N SER A 62 2.14 -17.07 -34.16
CA SER A 62 2.30 -16.40 -35.45
C SER A 62 3.30 -15.23 -35.43
N ASP A 63 3.81 -14.83 -34.26
CA ASP A 63 4.90 -13.85 -34.15
C ASP A 63 6.27 -14.56 -34.14
N LEU A 64 7.12 -14.19 -35.11
CA LEU A 64 8.46 -14.76 -35.32
C LEU A 64 9.59 -13.81 -34.90
N HIS A 65 9.26 -12.64 -34.35
CA HIS A 65 10.21 -11.57 -34.04
C HIS A 65 10.17 -11.13 -32.57
N ILE A 66 8.99 -11.02 -31.95
CA ILE A 66 8.85 -10.43 -30.61
C ILE A 66 8.50 -11.48 -29.55
N GLY A 67 9.42 -11.69 -28.62
CA GLY A 67 9.22 -12.47 -27.40
C GLY A 67 8.61 -11.62 -26.28
N SER A 68 7.76 -12.24 -25.46
CA SER A 68 7.08 -11.61 -24.33
C SER A 68 7.45 -12.31 -23.03
N VAL A 69 7.90 -11.54 -22.02
CA VAL A 69 8.42 -12.13 -20.78
C VAL A 69 7.34 -12.87 -19.98
N ARG A 70 6.13 -12.31 -19.84
CA ARG A 70 5.02 -12.95 -19.11
C ARG A 70 4.68 -14.32 -19.70
N ASP A 71 4.45 -14.35 -21.00
CA ASP A 71 4.09 -15.55 -21.76
C ASP A 71 5.24 -16.57 -21.76
N SER A 72 6.49 -16.11 -21.87
CA SER A 72 7.69 -16.95 -21.74
C SER A 72 7.77 -17.67 -20.39
N ILE A 73 7.47 -16.98 -19.28
CA ILE A 73 7.47 -17.59 -17.94
C ILE A 73 6.36 -18.65 -17.83
N TYR A 74 5.16 -18.39 -18.38
CA TYR A 74 4.10 -19.40 -18.37
C TYR A 74 4.45 -20.61 -19.26
N CYS A 75 5.05 -20.41 -20.44
CA CYS A 75 5.57 -21.50 -21.28
C CYS A 75 6.62 -22.33 -20.54
N ALA A 76 7.61 -21.67 -19.91
CA ALA A 76 8.61 -22.31 -19.07
C ALA A 76 7.97 -23.06 -17.89
N SER A 77 6.91 -22.53 -17.28
CA SER A 77 6.20 -23.21 -16.18
C SER A 77 5.49 -24.50 -16.61
N ALA A 78 4.96 -24.56 -17.84
CA ALA A 78 4.32 -25.76 -18.37
C ALA A 78 5.34 -26.84 -18.76
N VAL A 79 6.43 -26.44 -19.42
CA VAL A 79 7.58 -27.30 -19.71
C VAL A 79 8.20 -27.84 -18.42
N TRP A 80 8.32 -26.99 -17.39
CA TRP A 80 8.79 -27.36 -16.05
C TRP A 80 7.83 -28.30 -15.31
N GLY A 81 6.51 -28.09 -15.41
CA GLY A 81 5.52 -28.99 -14.84
C GLY A 81 5.59 -30.40 -15.44
N LEU A 82 5.77 -30.50 -16.76
CA LEU A 82 6.00 -31.78 -17.44
C LEU A 82 7.36 -32.40 -17.06
N TYR A 83 8.42 -31.58 -16.91
CA TYR A 83 9.71 -32.01 -16.37
C TYR A 83 9.59 -32.62 -14.97
N GLN A 84 8.85 -31.98 -14.06
CA GLN A 84 8.61 -32.49 -12.71
C GLN A 84 7.86 -33.82 -12.73
N ALA A 85 6.86 -33.96 -13.60
CA ALA A 85 6.09 -35.20 -13.77
C ALA A 85 6.96 -36.35 -14.32
N TYR A 86 7.82 -36.09 -15.32
CA TYR A 86 8.79 -37.09 -15.79
C TYR A 86 9.87 -37.40 -14.74
N ARG A 87 10.35 -36.42 -13.97
CA ARG A 87 11.37 -36.65 -12.94
C ARG A 87 10.88 -37.50 -11.76
N ARG A 88 9.56 -37.72 -11.65
CA ARG A 88 8.96 -38.71 -10.74
C ARG A 88 9.14 -40.17 -11.24
N ILE A 89 9.62 -40.34 -12.47
CA ILE A 89 9.76 -41.60 -13.20
C ILE A 89 11.26 -41.79 -13.48
N ASP A 90 11.82 -42.91 -13.03
CA ASP A 90 13.28 -43.11 -12.96
C ASP A 90 13.92 -43.47 -14.32
N ASP A 91 13.12 -43.91 -15.30
CA ASP A 91 13.49 -43.99 -16.73
C ASP A 91 12.48 -43.22 -17.61
N ASP A 92 12.92 -42.07 -18.09
CA ASP A 92 12.20 -41.18 -19.02
C ASP A 92 12.84 -41.13 -20.42
N ARG A 93 13.92 -41.89 -20.64
CA ARG A 93 14.79 -41.84 -21.84
C ARG A 93 15.37 -40.45 -22.17
N GLY A 94 15.62 -39.63 -21.16
CA GLY A 94 16.26 -38.31 -21.24
C GLY A 94 15.31 -37.12 -21.46
N LYS A 95 13.99 -37.33 -21.47
CA LYS A 95 12.99 -36.28 -21.76
C LYS A 95 13.00 -35.15 -20.72
N SER A 96 13.11 -35.48 -19.43
CA SER A 96 13.23 -34.49 -18.35
C SER A 96 14.50 -33.66 -18.49
N TYR A 97 15.62 -34.24 -18.93
CA TYR A 97 16.82 -33.44 -19.19
C TYR A 97 16.57 -32.41 -20.30
N GLU A 98 15.90 -32.78 -21.39
CA GLU A 98 15.56 -31.83 -22.46
C GLU A 98 14.59 -30.72 -21.98
N LEU A 99 13.49 -31.10 -21.31
CA LEU A 99 12.50 -30.17 -20.77
C LEU A 99 13.11 -29.23 -19.71
N GLY A 100 13.95 -29.76 -18.82
CA GLY A 100 14.67 -29.01 -17.81
C GLY A 100 15.64 -27.99 -18.43
N GLN A 101 16.41 -28.38 -19.44
CA GLN A 101 17.30 -27.46 -20.15
C GLN A 101 16.53 -26.41 -20.97
N SER A 102 15.39 -26.76 -21.58
CA SER A 102 14.49 -25.78 -22.23
C SER A 102 13.97 -24.73 -21.23
N THR A 103 13.56 -25.17 -20.03
CA THR A 103 13.12 -24.30 -18.93
C THR A 103 14.25 -23.37 -18.47
N VAL A 104 15.44 -23.92 -18.18
CA VAL A 104 16.62 -23.16 -17.76
C VAL A 104 17.00 -22.12 -18.82
N LYS A 105 17.03 -22.51 -20.10
CA LYS A 105 17.32 -21.62 -21.22
C LYS A 105 16.35 -20.44 -21.31
N CYS A 106 15.05 -20.69 -21.12
CA CYS A 106 14.04 -19.62 -21.12
C CYS A 106 14.27 -18.61 -19.98
N MET A 107 14.42 -19.11 -18.75
CA MET A 107 14.61 -18.26 -17.56
C MET A 107 15.95 -17.50 -17.59
N ARG A 108 17.01 -18.12 -18.13
CA ARG A 108 18.30 -17.45 -18.38
C ARG A 108 18.20 -16.39 -19.49
N GLY A 109 17.47 -16.65 -20.56
CA GLY A 109 17.24 -15.67 -21.62
C GLY A 109 16.59 -14.39 -21.12
N ILE A 110 15.56 -14.51 -20.26
CA ILE A 110 14.93 -13.36 -19.60
C ILE A 110 15.95 -12.60 -18.75
N LEU A 111 16.76 -13.31 -17.96
CA LEU A 111 17.82 -12.72 -17.13
C LEU A 111 18.85 -11.96 -17.98
N GLU A 112 19.34 -12.55 -19.06
CA GLU A 112 20.34 -11.96 -19.94
C GLU A 112 19.80 -10.70 -20.66
N CYS A 113 18.54 -10.70 -21.07
CA CYS A 113 17.85 -9.52 -21.63
C CYS A 113 17.67 -8.38 -20.60
N TRP A 114 17.56 -8.71 -19.30
CA TRP A 114 17.45 -7.74 -18.21
C TRP A 114 18.80 -7.27 -17.65
N VAL A 115 19.84 -8.12 -17.62
CA VAL A 115 21.20 -7.75 -17.20
C VAL A 115 21.79 -6.66 -18.11
N LYS A 116 21.52 -6.73 -19.42
CA LYS A 116 21.79 -5.66 -20.39
C LYS A 116 21.20 -4.29 -19.99
N GLN A 117 20.14 -4.27 -19.19
CA GLN A 117 19.41 -3.08 -18.74
C GLN A 117 19.71 -2.69 -17.28
N SER A 118 20.80 -3.18 -16.67
CA SER A 118 21.21 -2.84 -15.29
C SER A 118 21.18 -1.34 -14.96
N ALA A 119 21.57 -0.46 -15.90
CA ALA A 119 21.47 0.99 -15.74
C ALA A 119 20.04 1.52 -15.54
N ARG A 120 19.02 0.88 -16.13
CA ARG A 120 17.61 1.23 -15.93
C ARG A 120 17.13 0.81 -14.53
N VAL A 121 17.53 -0.39 -14.08
CA VAL A 121 17.26 -0.86 -12.70
C VAL A 121 17.87 0.09 -11.66
N GLU A 122 19.11 0.54 -11.89
CA GLU A 122 19.78 1.52 -11.02
C GLU A 122 19.04 2.87 -10.98
N ALA A 123 18.64 3.41 -12.12
CA ALA A 123 17.85 4.65 -12.18
C ALA A 123 16.50 4.49 -11.45
N PHE A 124 15.80 3.37 -11.65
CA PHE A 124 14.47 3.10 -11.10
C PHE A 124 14.44 3.10 -9.56
N LYS A 125 15.54 2.68 -8.90
CA LYS A 125 15.69 2.75 -7.43
C LYS A 125 15.41 4.14 -6.85
N THR A 126 15.77 5.18 -7.60
CA THR A 126 15.64 6.59 -7.22
C THR A 126 14.39 7.23 -7.82
N ARG A 127 14.08 6.94 -9.09
CA ARG A 127 12.99 7.52 -9.87
C ARG A 127 12.11 6.41 -10.41
N GLN A 128 11.02 6.12 -9.71
CA GLN A 128 10.11 5.01 -10.00
C GLN A 128 9.13 5.40 -11.11
N SER A 129 9.63 5.49 -12.36
CA SER A 129 8.88 5.98 -13.53
C SER A 129 9.00 5.04 -14.73
N ALA A 130 8.07 5.16 -15.69
CA ALA A 130 8.03 4.31 -16.88
C ALA A 130 9.31 4.40 -17.74
N ALA A 131 9.89 5.60 -17.89
CA ALA A 131 11.14 5.85 -18.62
C ALA A 131 12.40 5.21 -17.98
N HIS A 132 12.28 4.58 -16.82
CA HIS A 132 13.35 3.82 -16.16
C HIS A 132 12.95 2.36 -15.88
N ALA A 133 11.78 1.92 -16.34
CA ALA A 133 11.29 0.56 -16.11
C ALA A 133 12.06 -0.48 -16.94
N LEU A 134 12.13 -1.72 -16.47
CA LEU A 134 12.65 -2.83 -17.27
C LEU A 134 11.71 -3.15 -18.44
N HIS A 135 12.28 -3.41 -19.61
CA HIS A 135 11.51 -3.84 -20.79
C HIS A 135 10.99 -5.27 -20.65
N VAL A 136 9.83 -5.55 -21.23
CA VAL A 136 9.15 -6.87 -21.13
C VAL A 136 8.81 -7.51 -22.49
N LYS A 137 9.20 -6.86 -23.59
CA LYS A 137 9.13 -7.39 -24.96
C LYS A 137 10.52 -7.26 -25.61
N PHE A 138 11.03 -8.33 -26.21
CA PHE A 138 12.41 -8.44 -26.74
C PHE A 138 12.45 -9.12 -28.10
N HIS A 139 13.51 -8.90 -28.88
CA HIS A 139 13.69 -9.60 -30.14
C HIS A 139 14.08 -11.06 -29.89
N LEU A 140 13.31 -12.02 -30.40
CA LEU A 140 13.52 -13.46 -30.17
C LEU A 140 14.94 -13.91 -30.52
N THR A 141 15.53 -13.38 -31.59
CA THR A 141 16.89 -13.74 -32.05
C THR A 141 18.03 -13.10 -31.25
N THR A 142 17.94 -11.81 -30.87
CA THR A 142 19.09 -11.05 -30.33
C THR A 142 18.98 -10.74 -28.84
N GLY A 143 17.78 -10.81 -28.26
CA GLY A 143 17.52 -10.39 -26.88
C GLY A 143 17.74 -8.89 -26.66
N GLU A 144 17.56 -8.07 -27.70
CA GLU A 144 17.57 -6.61 -27.61
C GLU A 144 16.14 -6.05 -27.47
N PRO A 145 15.96 -4.86 -26.88
CA PRO A 145 14.73 -4.09 -26.95
C PRO A 145 14.24 -3.88 -28.40
N VAL A 146 12.94 -4.07 -28.63
CA VAL A 146 12.29 -3.84 -29.95
C VAL A 146 11.42 -2.58 -29.94
N LEU A 147 10.84 -2.23 -28.79
CA LEU A 147 9.87 -1.16 -28.64
C LEU A 147 10.40 -0.10 -27.67
N THR A 148 10.26 1.18 -28.01
CA THR A 148 10.63 2.30 -27.12
C THR A 148 9.65 2.46 -25.96
N ASP A 149 10.05 3.21 -24.93
CA ASP A 149 9.18 3.56 -23.78
C ASP A 149 7.94 4.36 -24.19
N GLU A 150 7.98 5.03 -25.33
CA GLU A 150 6.83 5.72 -25.95
C GLU A 150 5.93 4.71 -26.67
N GLN A 151 6.52 3.80 -27.46
CA GLN A 151 5.79 2.79 -28.24
C GLN A 151 5.10 1.74 -27.39
N TYR A 152 5.62 1.43 -26.18
CA TYR A 152 5.10 0.33 -25.37
C TYR A 152 5.21 0.58 -23.86
N HIS A 153 4.19 0.16 -23.12
CA HIS A 153 4.07 0.32 -21.67
C HIS A 153 4.85 -0.75 -20.89
N HIS A 154 6.18 -0.60 -20.85
CA HIS A 154 7.10 -1.56 -20.21
C HIS A 154 7.00 -1.65 -18.67
N LEU A 155 6.48 -0.62 -17.98
CA LEU A 155 6.35 -0.64 -16.52
C LEU A 155 5.25 -1.59 -16.06
N GLN A 156 5.62 -2.85 -15.85
CA GLN A 156 4.75 -3.95 -15.39
C GLN A 156 5.44 -4.68 -14.24
N ILE A 157 5.04 -4.38 -13.01
CA ILE A 157 5.66 -4.90 -11.78
C ILE A 157 5.24 -6.35 -11.53
N ASP A 158 4.05 -6.75 -12.02
CA ASP A 158 3.61 -8.15 -12.01
C ASP A 158 4.60 -9.06 -12.75
N VAL A 159 5.13 -8.65 -13.91
CA VAL A 159 6.02 -9.49 -14.75
C VAL A 159 7.36 -9.75 -14.05
N VAL A 160 7.99 -8.72 -13.48
CA VAL A 160 9.24 -8.87 -12.71
C VAL A 160 9.00 -9.75 -11.48
N SER A 161 7.85 -9.59 -10.82
CA SER A 161 7.48 -10.38 -9.65
C SER A 161 7.18 -11.85 -10.00
N LEU A 162 6.51 -12.10 -11.13
CA LEU A 162 6.21 -13.43 -11.65
C LEU A 162 7.50 -14.20 -11.99
N TYR A 163 8.48 -13.53 -12.61
CA TYR A 163 9.80 -14.10 -12.86
C TYR A 163 10.49 -14.51 -11.55
N LEU A 164 10.53 -13.61 -10.57
CA LEU A 164 11.16 -13.84 -9.27
C LEU A 164 10.50 -15.01 -8.50
N LEU A 165 9.18 -15.15 -8.57
CA LEU A 165 8.43 -16.25 -7.96
C LEU A 165 8.77 -17.60 -8.61
N PHE A 166 8.69 -17.70 -9.95
CA PHE A 166 9.01 -18.94 -10.65
C PHE A 166 10.49 -19.31 -10.59
N LEU A 167 11.39 -18.32 -10.57
CA LEU A 167 12.83 -18.53 -10.36
C LEU A 167 13.10 -19.29 -9.05
N VAL A 168 12.48 -18.88 -7.94
CA VAL A 168 12.61 -19.56 -6.64
C VAL A 168 11.99 -20.97 -6.66
N GLN A 169 10.83 -21.15 -7.30
CA GLN A 169 10.18 -22.47 -7.42
C GLN A 169 11.03 -23.45 -8.25
N MET A 170 11.54 -23.02 -9.40
CA MET A 170 12.38 -23.83 -10.29
C MET A 170 13.74 -24.15 -9.65
N ILE A 171 14.42 -23.17 -9.04
CA ILE A 171 15.66 -23.40 -8.27
C ILE A 171 15.41 -24.35 -7.10
N THR A 172 14.28 -24.20 -6.38
CA THR A 172 13.90 -25.12 -5.30
C THR A 172 13.67 -26.55 -5.78
N SER A 173 13.14 -26.75 -6.99
CA SER A 173 13.02 -28.10 -7.56
C SER A 173 14.38 -28.74 -7.84
N GLY A 174 15.41 -27.94 -8.12
CA GLY A 174 16.78 -28.39 -8.40
C GLY A 174 17.34 -27.93 -9.76
N LEU A 175 16.62 -27.07 -10.50
CA LEU A 175 17.16 -26.49 -11.74
C LEU A 175 18.19 -25.39 -11.42
N GLN A 176 19.38 -25.49 -12.01
CA GLN A 176 20.41 -24.45 -11.91
C GLN A 176 20.14 -23.39 -12.97
N ILE A 177 19.75 -22.18 -12.56
CA ILE A 177 19.43 -21.05 -13.45
C ILE A 177 20.44 -19.91 -13.30
N ILE A 178 20.84 -19.60 -12.06
CA ILE A 178 21.85 -18.58 -11.73
C ILE A 178 23.22 -19.25 -11.61
N TYR A 179 24.25 -18.70 -12.26
CA TYR A 179 25.59 -19.30 -12.31
C TYR A 179 26.69 -18.39 -11.72
N THR A 180 26.46 -17.07 -11.64
CA THR A 180 27.49 -16.09 -11.27
C THR A 180 27.06 -15.15 -10.14
N GLN A 181 28.03 -14.63 -9.38
CA GLN A 181 27.77 -13.65 -8.32
C GLN A 181 27.22 -12.31 -8.88
N ASP A 182 27.56 -11.96 -10.11
CA ASP A 182 27.03 -10.77 -10.78
C ASP A 182 25.53 -10.91 -11.09
N GLU A 183 25.08 -12.11 -11.49
CA GLU A 183 23.66 -12.44 -11.63
C GLU A 183 22.92 -12.47 -10.28
N VAL A 184 23.54 -13.00 -9.21
CA VAL A 184 22.99 -12.94 -7.85
C VAL A 184 22.77 -11.49 -7.43
N ALA A 185 23.77 -10.62 -7.64
CA ALA A 185 23.64 -9.20 -7.38
C ALA A 185 22.54 -8.56 -8.25
N PHE A 186 22.46 -8.90 -9.53
CA PHE A 186 21.39 -8.39 -10.40
C PHE A 186 19.99 -8.78 -9.89
N VAL A 187 19.77 -10.05 -9.55
CA VAL A 187 18.50 -10.54 -8.98
C VAL A 187 18.18 -9.83 -7.66
N GLN A 188 19.17 -9.59 -6.79
CA GLN A 188 18.99 -8.80 -5.57
C GLN A 188 18.53 -7.35 -5.86
N ASN A 189 18.94 -6.76 -6.98
CA ASN A 189 18.47 -5.45 -7.40
C ASN A 189 17.05 -5.47 -7.99
N LEU A 190 16.61 -6.59 -8.58
CA LEU A 190 15.19 -6.80 -8.92
C LEU A 190 14.31 -6.86 -7.66
N VAL A 191 14.83 -7.34 -6.52
CA VAL A 191 14.11 -7.27 -5.23
C VAL A 191 13.84 -5.81 -4.86
N TYR A 192 14.85 -4.92 -4.95
CA TYR A 192 14.69 -3.48 -4.65
C TYR A 192 13.79 -2.73 -5.65
N TYR A 193 13.64 -3.27 -6.88
CA TYR A 193 12.71 -2.79 -7.90
C TYR A 193 11.26 -3.10 -7.50
N VAL A 194 10.95 -4.34 -7.07
CA VAL A 194 9.59 -4.75 -6.68
C VAL A 194 9.21 -4.45 -5.22
N GLU A 195 10.17 -4.22 -4.31
CA GLU A 195 9.97 -3.90 -2.87
C GLU A 195 8.92 -2.80 -2.64
N ARG A 196 8.82 -1.86 -3.57
CA ARG A 196 7.98 -0.66 -3.49
C ARG A 196 6.72 -0.73 -4.37
N ALA A 197 6.30 -1.91 -4.83
CA ALA A 197 5.06 -2.10 -5.61
C ALA A 197 3.82 -1.45 -4.97
N TYR A 198 3.71 -1.48 -3.63
CA TYR A 198 2.62 -0.84 -2.87
C TYR A 198 2.50 0.68 -3.05
N ARG A 199 3.49 1.33 -3.68
CA ARG A 199 3.59 2.79 -3.86
C ARG A 199 4.04 3.22 -5.25
N THR A 200 4.10 2.31 -6.21
CA THR A 200 4.53 2.60 -7.59
C THR A 200 3.41 2.22 -8.54
N PRO A 201 2.69 3.20 -9.12
CA PRO A 201 1.73 2.94 -10.18
C PRO A 201 2.42 2.28 -11.37
N ASP A 202 1.78 1.28 -11.96
CA ASP A 202 2.27 0.55 -13.14
C ASP A 202 1.14 0.36 -14.18
N TYR A 203 1.40 -0.36 -15.27
CA TYR A 203 0.41 -0.57 -16.33
C TYR A 203 -0.45 -1.84 -16.14
N GLY A 204 -0.21 -2.57 -15.05
CA GLY A 204 -0.92 -3.79 -14.68
C GLY A 204 -0.75 -4.96 -15.64
N MET A 205 -1.41 -6.07 -15.31
CA MET A 205 -1.36 -7.31 -16.08
C MET A 205 -1.90 -7.16 -17.52
N TRP A 206 -2.74 -6.16 -17.76
CA TRP A 206 -3.42 -5.93 -19.04
C TRP A 206 -2.76 -4.86 -19.92
N GLU A 207 -1.62 -4.31 -19.49
CA GLU A 207 -0.79 -3.40 -20.29
C GLU A 207 -1.46 -2.02 -20.59
N ARG A 208 -2.59 -1.71 -19.93
CA ARG A 208 -3.44 -0.50 -20.13
C ARG A 208 -3.18 0.62 -19.12
N GLY A 209 -2.70 0.31 -17.91
CA GLY A 209 -2.72 1.25 -16.79
C GLY A 209 -4.14 1.50 -16.31
N SER A 210 -4.56 2.76 -16.28
CA SER A 210 -5.92 3.14 -15.87
C SER A 210 -6.99 2.33 -16.61
N LYS A 211 -8.13 2.09 -15.94
CA LYS A 211 -9.33 1.51 -16.58
C LYS A 211 -9.88 2.38 -17.73
N TYR A 212 -9.40 3.62 -17.84
CA TYR A 212 -9.71 4.55 -18.93
C TYR A 212 -8.84 4.33 -20.17
N ASN A 213 -7.72 3.61 -20.06
CA ASN A 213 -6.76 3.40 -21.15
C ASN A 213 -6.32 4.75 -21.77
N ASP A 214 -5.91 5.67 -20.90
CA ASP A 214 -5.50 7.04 -21.23
C ASP A 214 -3.97 7.25 -21.10
N GLY A 215 -3.21 6.15 -21.01
CA GLY A 215 -1.76 6.15 -20.83
C GLY A 215 -1.27 6.44 -19.41
N LYS A 216 -2.16 6.73 -18.45
CA LYS A 216 -1.78 6.93 -17.04
C LYS A 216 -1.64 5.57 -16.31
N PRO A 217 -0.54 5.31 -15.59
CA PRO A 217 -0.40 4.11 -14.76
C PRO A 217 -1.20 4.24 -13.44
N GLU A 218 -1.69 3.12 -12.91
CA GLU A 218 -2.47 3.04 -11.66
C GLU A 218 -1.83 2.03 -10.68
N ILE A 219 -2.27 2.03 -9.42
CA ILE A 219 -1.76 1.09 -8.41
C ILE A 219 -2.57 -0.22 -8.50
N HIS A 220 -2.10 -1.15 -9.34
CA HIS A 220 -2.79 -2.41 -9.58
C HIS A 220 -2.64 -3.39 -8.41
N ALA A 221 -3.78 -3.84 -7.87
CA ALA A 221 -3.82 -4.84 -6.80
C ALA A 221 -3.26 -6.21 -7.24
N SER A 222 -3.31 -6.53 -8.53
CA SER A 222 -2.64 -7.71 -9.12
C SER A 222 -1.12 -7.58 -9.10
N SER A 223 -0.57 -6.42 -9.48
CA SER A 223 0.87 -6.12 -9.37
C SER A 223 1.36 -6.12 -7.92
N ILE A 224 0.61 -5.52 -6.99
CA ILE A 224 0.91 -5.60 -5.55
C ILE A 224 0.86 -7.04 -5.05
N GLY A 225 -0.15 -7.81 -5.46
CA GLY A 225 -0.33 -9.20 -5.06
C GLY A 225 0.81 -10.10 -5.52
N MET A 226 1.21 -9.98 -6.78
CA MET A 226 2.35 -10.68 -7.36
C MET A 226 3.67 -10.24 -6.70
N ALA A 227 3.88 -8.94 -6.48
CA ALA A 227 5.06 -8.42 -5.81
C ALA A 227 5.17 -8.90 -4.36
N LYS A 228 4.06 -8.88 -3.60
CA LYS A 228 4.01 -9.47 -2.26
C LYS A 228 4.36 -10.96 -2.32
N ALA A 229 3.85 -11.70 -3.30
CA ALA A 229 4.12 -13.13 -3.47
C ALA A 229 5.61 -13.41 -3.78
N ALA A 230 6.23 -12.60 -4.64
CA ALA A 230 7.65 -12.67 -4.96
C ALA A 230 8.53 -12.29 -3.77
N LEU A 231 8.20 -11.21 -3.05
CA LEU A 231 8.89 -10.78 -1.83
C LEU A 231 8.70 -11.77 -0.67
N GLU A 232 7.57 -12.50 -0.63
CA GLU A 232 7.38 -13.65 0.24
C GLU A 232 8.34 -14.79 -0.11
N ALA A 233 8.40 -15.16 -1.39
CA ALA A 233 9.24 -16.23 -1.93
C ALA A 233 10.76 -15.92 -1.88
N ILE A 234 11.12 -14.64 -1.76
CA ILE A 234 12.49 -14.15 -1.63
C ILE A 234 12.83 -13.74 -0.19
N ASN A 235 11.89 -13.80 0.75
CA ASN A 235 12.06 -13.47 2.18
C ASN A 235 12.92 -14.47 2.98
N GLY A 236 14.21 -14.61 2.66
CA GLY A 236 15.20 -15.39 3.42
C GLY A 236 15.45 -16.82 2.93
N CYS A 237 15.79 -17.08 1.66
CA CYS A 237 16.13 -16.10 0.61
C CYS A 237 17.53 -16.22 0.01
N ASN A 238 18.31 -17.25 0.33
CA ASN A 238 19.63 -17.50 -0.27
C ASN A 238 19.51 -18.00 -1.73
N LEU A 239 18.62 -17.39 -2.53
CA LEU A 239 17.81 -18.06 -3.55
C LEU A 239 17.05 -19.31 -3.02
N PHE A 240 16.93 -19.43 -1.68
CA PHE A 240 16.29 -20.53 -0.92
C PHE A 240 15.56 -20.09 0.40
N GLY A 241 14.28 -19.63 0.44
CA GLY A 241 13.47 -19.42 1.69
C GLY A 241 12.54 -18.17 1.82
N ASP A 242 11.72 -18.03 2.89
CA ASP A 242 10.34 -17.47 2.80
C ASP A 242 9.71 -16.69 4.02
N LYS A 243 8.79 -15.71 3.74
CA LYS A 243 7.64 -14.96 4.45
C LYS A 243 7.60 -13.48 5.37
N GLY A 244 6.52 -13.04 4.52
CA GLY A 244 5.65 -11.82 4.22
C GLY A 244 4.23 -11.75 4.84
N ALA A 245 3.71 -10.52 5.10
CA ALA A 245 2.37 -10.19 5.67
C ALA A 245 2.07 -8.64 5.66
N SER A 246 0.86 -8.07 5.88
CA SER A 246 -0.53 -8.46 5.52
C SER A 246 -1.63 -7.38 5.86
N TRP A 247 -1.72 -6.22 5.17
CA TRP A 247 -2.81 -5.21 5.37
C TRP A 247 -3.05 -4.28 4.16
N SER A 248 -3.30 -4.85 2.98
CA SER A 248 -3.33 -4.13 1.70
C SER A 248 -4.56 -4.49 0.86
N VAL A 249 -5.71 -3.85 1.14
CA VAL A 249 -6.97 -4.07 0.40
C VAL A 249 -7.38 -2.78 -0.30
N VAL A 250 -7.15 -2.74 -1.63
CA VAL A 250 -7.65 -1.70 -2.53
C VAL A 250 -8.88 -2.26 -3.26
N TYR A 251 -9.93 -1.45 -3.42
CA TYR A 251 -11.20 -1.90 -4.00
C TYR A 251 -11.22 -1.76 -5.52
N GLY A 252 -11.19 -2.90 -6.21
CA GLY A 252 -11.45 -3.06 -7.64
C GLY A 252 -11.86 -4.50 -7.94
N VAL A 253 -12.48 -4.76 -9.09
CA VAL A 253 -12.83 -6.12 -9.52
C VAL A 253 -12.30 -6.34 -10.93
N ASP A 254 -11.23 -7.13 -11.02
CA ASP A 254 -10.45 -7.47 -12.21
C ASP A 254 -10.14 -8.97 -12.13
N ALA A 255 -10.26 -9.70 -13.24
CA ALA A 255 -9.96 -11.13 -13.30
C ALA A 255 -8.46 -11.43 -13.04
N ALA A 256 -7.56 -10.46 -13.19
CA ALA A 256 -6.15 -10.55 -12.74
C ALA A 256 -6.00 -10.69 -11.20
N LEU A 257 -7.08 -10.49 -10.43
CA LEU A 257 -7.10 -10.86 -9.01
C LEU A 257 -7.19 -12.39 -8.79
N LEU A 258 -7.64 -13.17 -9.76
CA LEU A 258 -7.69 -14.64 -9.63
C LEU A 258 -6.28 -15.27 -9.46
N PRO A 259 -5.28 -15.00 -10.33
CA PRO A 259 -3.90 -15.44 -10.11
C PRO A 259 -3.22 -14.77 -8.91
N THR A 260 -3.86 -13.74 -8.31
CA THR A 260 -3.41 -13.11 -7.06
C THR A 260 -3.87 -13.89 -5.82
N VAL A 261 -5.15 -14.33 -5.77
CA VAL A 261 -5.72 -15.09 -4.63
C VAL A 261 -5.59 -16.62 -4.78
N SER A 262 -5.05 -17.08 -5.91
CA SER A 262 -4.81 -18.48 -6.22
C SER A 262 -3.46 -18.67 -6.93
N PHE A 263 -3.28 -19.74 -7.70
CA PHE A 263 -2.04 -20.02 -8.44
C PHE A 263 -1.74 -18.91 -9.48
N PRO A 264 -0.48 -18.40 -9.56
CA PRO A 264 0.69 -18.81 -8.79
C PRO A 264 0.91 -18.00 -7.48
N ALA A 265 0.28 -16.84 -7.30
CA ALA A 265 0.72 -15.88 -6.29
C ALA A 265 0.27 -16.20 -4.86
N PHE A 266 -0.90 -16.79 -4.63
CA PHE A 266 -1.46 -17.10 -3.29
C PHE A 266 -1.24 -15.98 -2.25
N ALA A 267 -1.49 -14.73 -2.66
CA ALA A 267 -1.05 -13.53 -1.94
C ALA A 267 -1.81 -13.27 -0.63
N THR A 268 -2.90 -14.00 -0.35
CA THR A 268 -3.56 -14.02 0.96
C THR A 268 -4.06 -15.42 1.30
N HIS A 269 -4.06 -15.73 2.59
CA HIS A 269 -4.54 -16.98 3.19
C HIS A 269 -5.79 -16.76 4.06
N GLU A 270 -6.35 -15.56 4.03
CA GLU A 270 -7.60 -15.22 4.72
C GLU A 270 -8.80 -15.69 3.89
N GLU A 271 -9.39 -16.81 4.29
CA GLU A 271 -10.44 -17.49 3.51
C GLU A 271 -11.66 -16.60 3.21
N HIS A 272 -12.11 -15.80 4.18
CA HIS A 272 -13.20 -14.84 3.98
C HIS A 272 -12.87 -13.82 2.88
N LEU A 273 -11.66 -13.25 2.88
CA LEU A 273 -11.23 -12.30 1.85
C LEU A 273 -11.10 -12.98 0.48
N VAL A 274 -10.54 -14.19 0.41
CA VAL A 274 -10.48 -14.98 -0.83
C VAL A 274 -11.88 -15.25 -1.38
N GLN A 275 -12.80 -15.74 -0.54
CA GLN A 275 -14.18 -16.01 -0.95
C GLN A 275 -14.90 -14.74 -1.40
N LEU A 276 -14.75 -13.63 -0.67
CA LEU A 276 -15.32 -12.33 -1.05
C LEU A 276 -14.79 -11.85 -2.40
N THR A 277 -13.48 -11.97 -2.65
CA THR A 277 -12.86 -11.62 -3.94
C THR A 277 -13.40 -12.49 -5.07
N LYS A 278 -13.38 -13.82 -4.91
CA LYS A 278 -13.92 -14.77 -5.90
C LYS A 278 -15.39 -14.52 -6.21
N ASN A 279 -16.22 -14.37 -5.18
CA ASN A 279 -17.65 -14.08 -5.34
C ASN A 279 -17.90 -12.78 -6.10
N ASN A 280 -17.05 -11.75 -5.93
CA ASN A 280 -17.15 -10.51 -6.71
C ASN A 280 -16.71 -10.71 -8.17
N ILE A 281 -15.65 -11.49 -8.44
CA ILE A 281 -15.21 -11.83 -9.80
C ILE A 281 -16.32 -12.62 -10.52
N LEU A 282 -16.83 -13.69 -9.91
CA LEU A 282 -17.91 -14.52 -10.46
C LEU A 282 -19.16 -13.68 -10.80
N ARG A 283 -19.70 -12.93 -9.84
CA ARG A 283 -20.93 -12.14 -10.02
C ARG A 283 -20.82 -10.96 -11.01
N ARG A 284 -19.62 -10.55 -11.41
CA ARG A 284 -19.42 -9.34 -12.26
C ARG A 284 -18.73 -9.61 -13.59
N LEU A 285 -17.91 -10.66 -13.68
CA LEU A 285 -17.02 -10.91 -14.80
C LEU A 285 -17.23 -12.28 -15.47
N GLN A 286 -17.94 -13.24 -14.85
CA GLN A 286 -18.22 -14.54 -15.46
C GLN A 286 -19.24 -14.39 -16.61
N GLY A 287 -18.95 -15.04 -17.75
CA GLY A 287 -19.84 -15.11 -18.93
C GLY A 287 -20.04 -16.55 -19.43
N LYS A 288 -20.65 -16.70 -20.61
CA LYS A 288 -21.02 -18.00 -21.21
C LYS A 288 -19.86 -18.75 -21.90
N CYS A 289 -18.76 -18.07 -22.19
CA CYS A 289 -17.60 -18.57 -22.92
C CYS A 289 -16.27 -18.36 -22.19
N GLY A 290 -16.23 -17.48 -21.19
CA GLY A 290 -15.06 -17.25 -20.35
C GLY A 290 -15.36 -16.29 -19.21
N PHE A 291 -14.36 -15.48 -18.82
CA PHE A 291 -14.57 -14.30 -17.99
C PHE A 291 -14.13 -13.03 -18.75
N LYS A 292 -14.82 -11.92 -18.52
CA LYS A 292 -14.39 -10.57 -18.89
C LYS A 292 -13.14 -10.19 -18.06
N ARG A 293 -12.17 -9.45 -18.61
CA ARG A 293 -10.96 -9.07 -17.85
C ARG A 293 -11.32 -8.07 -16.75
N PHE A 294 -12.05 -7.02 -17.11
CA PHE A 294 -12.70 -6.06 -16.22
C PHE A 294 -13.99 -5.55 -16.89
N SER A 295 -14.87 -4.87 -16.15
CA SER A 295 -16.11 -4.30 -16.71
C SER A 295 -15.81 -3.10 -17.61
N ARG A 296 -16.53 -2.98 -18.75
CA ARG A 296 -16.29 -1.99 -19.83
C ARG A 296 -14.92 -2.09 -20.51
N ASP A 297 -14.33 -3.29 -20.50
CA ASP A 297 -13.12 -3.59 -21.28
C ASP A 297 -13.43 -3.67 -22.78
N GLY A 298 -12.93 -2.70 -23.55
CA GLY A 298 -13.07 -2.67 -25.00
C GLY A 298 -12.13 -3.60 -25.75
N TYR A 299 -11.12 -4.21 -25.09
CA TYR A 299 -10.06 -4.90 -25.82
C TYR A 299 -10.59 -6.07 -26.64
N LYS A 300 -10.28 -6.07 -27.94
CA LYS A 300 -10.76 -7.07 -28.91
C LYS A 300 -12.29 -7.17 -28.96
N CYS A 301 -13.01 -6.09 -28.68
CA CYS A 301 -14.43 -5.94 -29.00
C CYS A 301 -14.59 -5.40 -30.42
N VAL A 302 -15.69 -5.72 -31.11
CA VAL A 302 -15.90 -5.36 -32.54
C VAL A 302 -16.21 -3.85 -32.75
N LEU A 303 -16.16 -3.05 -31.68
CA LEU A 303 -16.22 -1.59 -31.71
C LEU A 303 -14.86 -0.92 -31.39
N GLU A 304 -13.86 -1.66 -30.91
CA GLU A 304 -12.51 -1.09 -30.68
C GLU A 304 -11.83 -0.78 -32.02
N ASP A 305 -11.22 0.40 -32.14
CA ASP A 305 -10.35 0.74 -33.26
C ASP A 305 -8.95 0.13 -33.04
N PRO A 306 -8.54 -0.91 -33.80
CA PRO A 306 -7.29 -1.62 -33.57
C PRO A 306 -6.05 -0.78 -33.93
N ASN A 307 -6.22 0.37 -34.60
CA ASN A 307 -5.13 1.27 -34.96
C ASN A 307 -4.82 2.29 -33.85
N ARG A 308 -5.72 2.43 -32.86
CA ARG A 308 -5.68 3.48 -31.85
C ARG A 308 -5.45 2.88 -30.46
N ARG A 309 -4.40 3.35 -29.79
CA ARG A 309 -3.96 2.81 -28.49
C ARG A 309 -4.84 3.23 -27.32
N TYR A 310 -5.31 4.48 -27.31
CA TYR A 310 -6.02 5.10 -26.18
C TYR A 310 -7.50 5.33 -26.50
N TYR A 311 -8.37 5.13 -25.51
CA TYR A 311 -9.80 5.36 -25.67
C TYR A 311 -10.15 6.85 -25.63
N HIS A 312 -11.20 7.23 -26.35
CA HIS A 312 -11.80 8.56 -26.31
C HIS A 312 -12.69 8.71 -25.07
N GLU A 313 -12.95 9.96 -24.68
CA GLU A 313 -13.88 10.24 -23.60
C GLU A 313 -15.29 9.73 -23.97
N GLY A 314 -15.92 9.00 -23.04
CA GLY A 314 -17.21 8.35 -23.23
C GLY A 314 -17.18 6.93 -23.82
N GLU A 315 -16.14 6.55 -24.57
CA GLU A 315 -16.09 5.29 -25.36
C GLU A 315 -16.31 4.02 -24.52
N LEU A 316 -15.90 4.03 -23.24
CA LEU A 316 -16.14 2.94 -22.28
C LEU A 316 -17.62 2.52 -22.16
N LYS A 317 -18.58 3.44 -22.35
CA LYS A 317 -20.02 3.14 -22.29
C LYS A 317 -20.47 2.27 -23.47
N GLU A 318 -19.75 2.28 -24.58
CA GLU A 318 -20.07 1.46 -25.76
C GLU A 318 -19.67 -0.01 -25.59
N PHE A 319 -18.65 -0.28 -24.77
CA PHE A 319 -18.22 -1.65 -24.46
C PHE A 319 -19.08 -2.33 -23.37
N ASP A 320 -19.91 -1.57 -22.65
CA ASP A 320 -20.75 -2.07 -21.56
C ASP A 320 -21.73 -3.15 -22.06
N GLY A 321 -21.66 -4.35 -21.47
CA GLY A 321 -22.44 -5.53 -21.83
C GLY A 321 -21.77 -6.44 -22.87
N ILE A 322 -21.08 -5.87 -23.86
CA ILE A 322 -20.53 -6.58 -25.03
C ILE A 322 -19.06 -7.03 -24.90
N GLU A 323 -18.44 -6.86 -23.72
CA GLU A 323 -17.01 -7.14 -23.51
C GLU A 323 -16.62 -8.59 -23.88
N SER A 324 -15.46 -8.74 -24.51
CA SER A 324 -14.91 -10.04 -24.92
C SER A 324 -14.56 -10.94 -23.73
N GLU A 325 -14.89 -12.22 -23.85
CA GLU A 325 -14.76 -13.23 -22.78
C GLU A 325 -13.58 -14.17 -23.01
N TRP A 326 -12.83 -14.47 -21.95
CA TRP A 326 -11.53 -15.16 -22.03
C TRP A 326 -11.62 -16.57 -21.40
N PRO A 327 -11.49 -17.66 -22.17
CA PRO A 327 -11.52 -19.04 -21.64
C PRO A 327 -10.38 -19.36 -20.66
N LEU A 328 -9.28 -18.60 -20.72
CA LEU A 328 -8.13 -18.66 -19.83
C LEU A 328 -8.52 -18.78 -18.34
N PHE A 329 -9.57 -18.06 -17.92
CA PHE A 329 -10.01 -18.04 -16.53
C PHE A 329 -10.75 -19.32 -16.10
N TYR A 330 -11.36 -20.08 -17.02
CA TYR A 330 -11.85 -21.43 -16.70
C TYR A 330 -10.67 -22.36 -16.36
N VAL A 331 -9.54 -22.25 -17.07
CA VAL A 331 -8.32 -23.00 -16.77
C VAL A 331 -7.76 -22.64 -15.38
N MET A 332 -7.73 -21.35 -15.05
CA MET A 332 -7.33 -20.89 -13.71
C MET A 332 -8.29 -21.39 -12.61
N MET A 333 -9.59 -21.46 -12.87
CA MET A 333 -10.57 -22.02 -11.93
C MET A 333 -10.45 -23.55 -11.77
N ILE A 334 -10.06 -24.29 -12.80
CA ILE A 334 -9.70 -25.72 -12.69
C ILE A 334 -8.48 -25.89 -11.77
N ILE A 335 -7.39 -25.14 -12.03
CA ILE A 335 -6.16 -25.21 -11.22
C ILE A 335 -6.45 -24.83 -9.76
N ASP A 336 -7.20 -23.76 -9.53
CA ASP A 336 -7.65 -23.35 -8.19
C ASP A 336 -8.49 -24.43 -7.49
N GLY A 337 -9.36 -25.13 -8.22
CA GLY A 337 -10.16 -26.24 -7.70
C GLY A 337 -9.30 -27.41 -7.24
N VAL A 338 -8.27 -27.77 -8.01
CA VAL A 338 -7.29 -28.80 -7.62
C VAL A 338 -6.50 -28.38 -6.38
N PHE A 339 -5.96 -27.16 -6.33
CA PHE A 339 -5.24 -26.63 -5.16
C PHE A 339 -6.09 -26.53 -3.88
N ARG A 340 -7.43 -26.53 -4.01
CA ARG A 340 -8.39 -26.46 -2.90
C ARG A 340 -9.13 -27.77 -2.64
N THR A 341 -8.80 -28.84 -3.36
CA THR A 341 -9.49 -30.15 -3.29
C THR A 341 -11.02 -30.03 -3.45
N LEU A 342 -11.47 -29.22 -4.42
CA LEU A 342 -12.88 -29.01 -4.77
C LEU A 342 -13.22 -29.72 -6.09
N PRO A 343 -13.63 -31.01 -6.06
CA PRO A 343 -13.88 -31.79 -7.28
C PRO A 343 -15.02 -31.21 -8.12
N ASP A 344 -16.12 -30.76 -7.49
CA ASP A 344 -17.29 -30.21 -8.17
C ASP A 344 -16.92 -28.97 -9.02
N GLN A 345 -16.05 -28.10 -8.49
CA GLN A 345 -15.51 -26.94 -9.20
C GLN A 345 -14.64 -27.36 -10.40
N VAL A 346 -13.86 -28.44 -10.25
CA VAL A 346 -13.04 -28.97 -11.34
C VAL A 346 -13.92 -29.53 -12.45
N GLU A 347 -14.95 -30.33 -12.14
CA GLU A 347 -15.86 -30.89 -13.14
C GLU A 347 -16.66 -29.78 -13.87
N GLU A 348 -17.20 -28.80 -13.13
CA GLU A 348 -17.94 -27.68 -13.71
C GLU A 348 -17.09 -26.93 -14.76
N TYR A 349 -15.90 -26.48 -14.39
CA TYR A 349 -15.06 -25.71 -15.30
C TYR A 349 -14.40 -26.56 -16.39
N GLN A 350 -14.12 -27.85 -16.16
CA GLN A 350 -13.74 -28.78 -17.23
C GLN A 350 -14.86 -28.93 -18.28
N LYS A 351 -16.12 -29.07 -17.84
CA LYS A 351 -17.29 -29.20 -18.72
C LYS A 351 -17.55 -27.92 -19.52
N LEU A 352 -17.43 -26.75 -18.88
CA LEU A 352 -17.51 -25.44 -19.55
C LEU A 352 -16.38 -25.26 -20.58
N LEU A 353 -15.14 -25.58 -20.21
CA LEU A 353 -13.98 -25.46 -21.11
C LEU A 353 -14.06 -26.45 -22.29
N LYS A 354 -14.51 -27.69 -22.07
CA LYS A 354 -14.67 -28.70 -23.13
C LYS A 354 -15.67 -28.28 -24.21
N ALA A 355 -16.63 -27.40 -23.90
CA ALA A 355 -17.56 -26.80 -24.85
C ALA A 355 -17.00 -25.56 -25.59
N ARG A 356 -15.71 -25.23 -25.39
CA ARG A 356 -15.02 -24.04 -25.92
C ARG A 356 -13.66 -24.34 -26.58
N ILE A 357 -13.10 -25.52 -26.41
CA ILE A 357 -11.89 -25.96 -27.15
C ILE A 357 -12.24 -26.46 -28.56
N TYR A 358 -11.28 -26.34 -29.47
CA TYR A 358 -11.27 -27.04 -30.77
C TYR A 358 -10.00 -27.92 -30.86
N MET A 359 -9.85 -28.68 -31.95
CA MET A 359 -8.64 -29.49 -32.20
C MET A 359 -7.84 -28.90 -33.37
N ASP A 360 -6.51 -29.01 -33.33
CA ASP A 360 -5.63 -28.64 -34.44
C ASP A 360 -5.44 -29.77 -35.48
N GLU A 361 -4.59 -29.51 -36.47
CA GLU A 361 -4.26 -30.45 -37.57
C GLU A 361 -3.66 -31.79 -37.10
N PHE A 362 -3.11 -31.84 -35.88
CA PHE A 362 -2.54 -33.04 -35.27
C PHE A 362 -3.54 -33.75 -34.33
N GLY A 363 -4.73 -33.19 -34.16
CA GLY A 363 -5.75 -33.66 -33.22
C GLY A 363 -5.52 -33.19 -31.77
N ASP A 364 -4.57 -32.28 -31.53
CA ASP A 364 -4.32 -31.76 -30.19
C ASP A 364 -5.35 -30.67 -29.83
N PRO A 365 -5.80 -30.59 -28.57
CA PRO A 365 -6.73 -29.56 -28.12
C PRO A 365 -6.12 -28.16 -28.14
N VAL A 366 -6.95 -27.17 -28.48
CA VAL A 366 -6.59 -25.75 -28.58
C VAL A 366 -7.62 -24.89 -27.84
N ILE A 367 -7.15 -24.07 -26.91
CA ILE A 367 -7.94 -22.99 -26.30
C ILE A 367 -7.96 -21.75 -27.21
N PRO A 368 -9.14 -21.20 -27.57
CA PRO A 368 -9.26 -19.90 -28.24
C PRO A 368 -8.77 -18.74 -27.36
N TRP A 369 -8.18 -17.71 -27.98
CA TRP A 369 -7.64 -16.55 -27.27
C TRP A 369 -8.73 -15.79 -26.47
N TYR A 370 -9.85 -15.49 -27.12
CA TYR A 370 -11.04 -14.85 -26.55
C TYR A 370 -12.29 -15.19 -27.38
N TYR A 371 -13.46 -14.81 -26.87
CA TYR A 371 -14.76 -14.89 -27.53
C TYR A 371 -15.42 -13.50 -27.58
N TYR A 372 -15.86 -13.07 -28.76
CA TYR A 372 -16.41 -11.73 -28.99
C TYR A 372 -17.88 -11.76 -29.47
N VAL A 373 -18.59 -10.64 -29.30
CA VAL A 373 -19.96 -10.44 -29.82
C VAL A 373 -19.87 -9.93 -31.28
N PRO A 374 -20.41 -10.63 -32.29
CA PRO A 374 -20.36 -10.18 -33.69
C PRO A 374 -21.16 -8.89 -33.89
N ARG A 375 -20.74 -8.04 -34.84
CA ARG A 375 -21.30 -6.68 -35.04
C ARG A 375 -22.82 -6.67 -35.22
N GLU A 376 -23.36 -7.64 -35.95
CA GLU A 376 -24.79 -7.85 -36.21
C GLU A 376 -25.62 -8.13 -34.94
N GLY A 377 -24.98 -8.59 -33.85
CA GLY A 377 -25.65 -8.95 -32.60
C GLY A 377 -25.57 -7.91 -31.48
N ILE A 378 -24.84 -6.80 -31.68
CA ILE A 378 -24.50 -5.85 -30.59
C ILE A 378 -25.75 -5.27 -29.90
N GLU A 379 -26.79 -4.91 -30.66
CA GLU A 379 -28.02 -4.33 -30.09
C GLU A 379 -28.82 -5.37 -29.30
N ASN A 380 -28.94 -6.59 -29.82
CA ASN A 380 -29.63 -7.69 -29.15
C ASN A 380 -28.95 -8.07 -27.83
N GLU A 381 -27.62 -8.12 -27.81
CA GLU A 381 -26.83 -8.44 -26.61
C GLU A 381 -26.87 -7.31 -25.55
N ARG A 382 -27.01 -6.05 -25.97
CA ARG A 382 -27.23 -4.90 -25.07
C ARG A 382 -28.64 -4.89 -24.47
N ASN A 383 -29.66 -5.22 -25.27
CA ASN A 383 -31.07 -5.25 -24.84
C ASN A 383 -31.38 -6.46 -23.94
N GLU A 384 -30.91 -7.65 -24.34
CA GLU A 384 -31.04 -8.90 -23.58
C GLU A 384 -29.65 -9.54 -23.39
N PRO A 385 -29.00 -9.35 -22.22
CA PRO A 385 -27.67 -9.88 -21.96
C PRO A 385 -27.58 -11.39 -22.13
N ASN A 386 -26.57 -11.83 -22.87
CA ASN A 386 -26.32 -13.21 -23.30
C ASN A 386 -27.32 -13.79 -24.32
N SER A 387 -28.08 -12.96 -25.05
CA SER A 387 -28.93 -13.41 -26.17
C SER A 387 -28.11 -13.90 -27.37
N VAL A 388 -26.90 -13.36 -27.59
CA VAL A 388 -26.11 -13.62 -28.79
C VAL A 388 -25.01 -14.68 -28.56
N ARG A 389 -24.88 -15.58 -29.54
CA ARG A 389 -23.77 -16.54 -29.60
C ARG A 389 -22.47 -15.82 -29.97
N ARG A 390 -21.59 -15.66 -28.98
CA ARG A 390 -20.21 -15.17 -29.17
C ARG A 390 -19.39 -16.10 -30.06
N LEU A 391 -18.53 -15.53 -30.91
CA LEU A 391 -17.63 -16.25 -31.81
C LEU A 391 -16.20 -16.29 -31.24
N PRO A 392 -15.43 -17.37 -31.46
CA PRO A 392 -14.04 -17.44 -31.02
C PRO A 392 -13.15 -16.57 -31.92
N ALA A 393 -12.06 -16.04 -31.36
CA ALA A 393 -10.93 -15.55 -32.15
C ALA A 393 -10.41 -16.65 -33.11
N ASN A 394 -9.91 -16.24 -34.28
CA ASN A 394 -9.48 -17.12 -35.38
C ASN A 394 -10.61 -17.92 -36.06
N HIS A 395 -11.87 -17.46 -36.03
CA HIS A 395 -12.94 -18.08 -36.83
C HIS A 395 -12.66 -17.90 -38.35
N PRO A 396 -12.90 -18.90 -39.23
CA PRO A 396 -12.52 -18.83 -40.65
C PRO A 396 -13.17 -17.73 -41.50
N SER A 397 -14.13 -16.98 -40.95
CA SER A 397 -14.77 -15.82 -41.59
C SER A 397 -14.07 -14.49 -41.30
N ASP A 398 -13.06 -14.46 -40.43
CA ASP A 398 -12.52 -13.25 -39.83
C ASP A 398 -11.14 -12.90 -40.43
N GLY A 399 -11.14 -12.10 -41.51
CA GLY A 399 -9.96 -11.88 -42.36
C GLY A 399 -8.83 -11.03 -41.77
N ASN A 400 -8.94 -10.56 -40.52
CA ASN A 400 -8.04 -9.54 -39.95
C ASN A 400 -7.10 -10.02 -38.84
N ASP A 401 -7.38 -11.11 -38.12
CA ASP A 401 -6.47 -11.62 -37.08
C ASP A 401 -5.53 -12.70 -37.63
N LYS A 402 -4.23 -12.54 -37.38
CA LYS A 402 -3.18 -13.48 -37.84
C LYS A 402 -3.17 -14.73 -36.97
N GLY A 403 -4.02 -15.69 -37.34
CA GLY A 403 -4.27 -16.94 -36.62
C GLY A 403 -3.02 -17.63 -36.06
N GLY A 404 -3.13 -18.07 -34.81
CA GLY A 404 -2.05 -18.70 -34.06
C GLY A 404 -2.50 -19.13 -32.66
N LEU A 405 -1.70 -19.96 -32.01
CA LEU A 405 -1.94 -20.42 -30.65
C LEU A 405 -1.56 -19.31 -29.65
N PHE A 406 -2.46 -18.98 -28.73
CA PHE A 406 -2.15 -18.10 -27.60
C PHE A 406 -1.40 -18.90 -26.52
N LEU A 407 -0.08 -18.73 -26.45
CA LEU A 407 0.81 -19.67 -25.78
C LEU A 407 0.62 -19.72 -24.25
N TRP A 408 0.26 -18.60 -23.61
CA TRP A 408 -0.07 -18.55 -22.19
C TRP A 408 -1.28 -19.45 -21.85
N ALA A 409 -2.35 -19.41 -22.66
CA ALA A 409 -3.53 -20.27 -22.44
C ALA A 409 -3.22 -21.76 -22.61
N GLN A 410 -2.48 -22.16 -23.67
CA GLN A 410 -2.10 -23.56 -23.85
C GLN A 410 -1.16 -24.04 -22.73
N SER A 411 -0.26 -23.17 -22.25
CA SER A 411 0.65 -23.48 -21.14
C SER A 411 -0.09 -23.79 -19.84
N LEU A 412 -1.06 -22.94 -19.45
CA LEU A 412 -1.91 -23.24 -18.30
C LEU A 412 -2.83 -24.45 -18.54
N PHE A 413 -3.26 -24.71 -19.78
CA PHE A 413 -4.05 -25.89 -20.10
C PHE A 413 -3.27 -27.18 -19.87
N VAL A 414 -2.04 -27.28 -20.37
CA VAL A 414 -1.17 -28.44 -20.13
C VAL A 414 -0.97 -28.68 -18.63
N LEU A 415 -0.71 -27.62 -17.85
CA LEU A 415 -0.61 -27.73 -16.39
C LEU A 415 -1.93 -28.22 -15.75
N ALA A 416 -3.07 -27.67 -16.15
CA ALA A 416 -4.38 -28.10 -15.65
C ALA A 416 -4.66 -29.58 -15.96
N GLN A 417 -4.35 -30.04 -17.18
CA GLN A 417 -4.52 -31.44 -17.58
C GLN A 417 -3.62 -32.37 -16.77
N LEU A 418 -2.31 -32.06 -16.65
CA LEU A 418 -1.36 -32.85 -15.86
C LEU A 418 -1.78 -32.96 -14.38
N LEU A 419 -2.29 -31.86 -13.80
CA LEU A 419 -2.84 -31.83 -12.45
C LEU A 419 -4.11 -32.71 -12.33
N THR A 420 -5.09 -32.54 -13.21
CA THR A 420 -6.36 -33.29 -13.13
C THR A 420 -6.24 -34.77 -13.48
N GLY A 421 -5.20 -35.17 -14.23
CA GLY A 421 -4.85 -36.56 -14.48
C GLY A 421 -4.01 -37.23 -13.39
N GLY A 422 -3.63 -36.51 -12.31
CA GLY A 422 -2.74 -37.04 -11.27
C GLY A 422 -1.27 -37.24 -11.70
N LEU A 423 -0.95 -36.84 -12.94
CA LEU A 423 0.39 -36.94 -13.51
C LEU A 423 1.36 -35.95 -12.86
N LEU A 424 0.87 -34.79 -12.44
CA LEU A 424 1.59 -33.78 -11.66
C LEU A 424 0.84 -33.51 -10.35
N HIS A 425 1.57 -33.45 -9.23
CA HIS A 425 0.99 -33.14 -7.92
C HIS A 425 1.20 -31.66 -7.55
N VAL A 426 0.30 -31.07 -6.74
CA VAL A 426 0.37 -29.65 -6.34
C VAL A 426 1.66 -29.26 -5.62
N ASN A 427 2.26 -30.19 -4.85
CA ASN A 427 3.57 -29.99 -4.21
C ASN A 427 4.75 -29.98 -5.20
N GLU A 428 4.57 -30.53 -6.41
CA GLU A 428 5.62 -30.61 -7.44
C GLU A 428 5.60 -29.33 -8.30
N LEU A 429 4.42 -28.76 -8.52
CA LEU A 429 4.20 -27.46 -9.16
C LEU A 429 4.43 -26.26 -8.22
N ASP A 430 4.26 -26.44 -6.90
CA ASP A 430 4.61 -25.44 -5.88
C ASP A 430 5.52 -26.04 -4.77
N PRO A 431 6.83 -26.26 -5.03
CA PRO A 431 7.76 -26.89 -4.07
C PRO A 431 7.95 -26.14 -2.75
N ILE A 432 7.73 -24.81 -2.75
CA ILE A 432 7.76 -23.96 -1.55
C ILE A 432 6.43 -23.96 -0.78
N ARG A 433 5.40 -24.62 -1.32
CA ARG A 433 4.04 -24.74 -0.78
C ARG A 433 3.47 -23.38 -0.35
N ARG A 434 3.62 -22.37 -1.21
CA ARG A 434 3.02 -21.05 -1.01
C ARG A 434 1.50 -21.06 -1.07
N TYR A 435 0.87 -22.11 -1.61
CA TYR A 435 -0.55 -22.41 -1.43
C TYR A 435 -0.96 -22.63 0.04
N LEU A 436 0.00 -22.96 0.94
CA LEU A 436 -0.23 -23.07 2.38
C LEU A 436 0.10 -21.76 3.15
N PRO A 437 -0.58 -21.49 4.27
CA PRO A 437 -0.23 -20.40 5.18
C PRO A 437 1.22 -20.48 5.69
N SER A 438 1.78 -19.34 6.10
CA SER A 438 3.21 -19.21 6.49
C SER A 438 3.69 -20.21 7.55
N TYR A 439 2.81 -20.61 8.47
CA TYR A 439 3.09 -21.59 9.54
C TYR A 439 3.12 -23.04 9.06
N ASN A 440 2.41 -23.36 7.97
CA ASN A 440 2.29 -24.72 7.42
C ASN A 440 3.25 -25.02 6.27
N ARG A 441 3.94 -24.01 5.68
CA ARG A 441 4.97 -24.25 4.66
C ARG A 441 6.18 -24.98 5.27
N PRO A 442 6.85 -25.90 4.55
CA PRO A 442 7.97 -26.69 5.07
C PRO A 442 9.10 -25.82 5.66
N ARG A 443 9.67 -26.26 6.79
CA ARG A 443 10.86 -25.62 7.37
C ARG A 443 12.12 -26.19 6.70
N ARG A 444 12.92 -25.34 6.06
CA ARG A 444 14.31 -25.67 5.72
C ARG A 444 15.17 -25.46 6.97
N ALA A 445 16.11 -26.35 7.25
CA ALA A 445 17.15 -26.08 8.24
C ALA A 445 18.11 -25.02 7.67
N GLY A 446 18.29 -23.90 8.36
CA GLY A 446 19.04 -22.76 7.84
C GLY A 446 19.35 -21.70 8.90
N ARG A 447 20.30 -20.80 8.60
CA ARG A 447 20.87 -19.79 9.52
C ARG A 447 20.11 -18.46 9.57
N TYR A 448 18.92 -18.39 8.98
CA TYR A 448 18.21 -17.14 8.72
C TYR A 448 16.84 -17.10 9.40
N SER A 449 16.33 -15.89 9.66
CA SER A 449 15.00 -15.65 10.24
C SER A 449 13.88 -16.05 9.26
N ALA A 450 13.57 -17.35 9.19
CA ALA A 450 12.43 -17.85 8.43
C ALA A 450 11.10 -17.44 9.08
N PHE A 451 10.10 -17.12 8.26
CA PHE A 451 8.77 -16.78 8.76
C PHE A 451 7.99 -17.98 9.33
N GLN A 452 7.14 -17.65 10.30
CA GLN A 452 6.14 -18.46 10.98
C GLN A 452 4.75 -17.79 10.85
N GLY A 453 3.71 -18.41 11.42
CA GLY A 453 2.41 -17.77 11.65
C GLY A 453 2.40 -16.90 12.90
N ILE A 454 1.23 -16.41 13.28
CA ILE A 454 1.02 -15.85 14.62
C ILE A 454 1.23 -16.99 15.63
N ALA A 455 2.21 -16.85 16.52
CA ALA A 455 2.27 -17.70 17.71
C ALA A 455 1.12 -17.29 18.64
N THR A 456 0.29 -18.25 19.05
CA THR A 456 -0.85 -18.02 19.96
C THR A 456 -0.44 -17.50 21.34
N ASP A 457 0.83 -17.71 21.72
CA ASP A 457 1.51 -17.08 22.86
C ASP A 457 2.75 -16.29 22.40
N LEU A 458 2.58 -15.37 21.45
CA LEU A 458 3.61 -14.40 21.12
C LEU A 458 3.81 -13.45 22.30
N VAL A 459 5.06 -13.30 22.74
CA VAL A 459 5.47 -12.37 23.80
C VAL A 459 6.61 -11.52 23.29
N VAL A 460 6.44 -10.20 23.32
CA VAL A 460 7.48 -9.24 22.92
C VAL A 460 8.52 -9.14 24.04
N GLN A 461 9.78 -9.43 23.75
CA GLN A 461 10.86 -9.26 24.71
C GLN A 461 11.30 -7.79 24.70
N VAL A 462 11.59 -7.23 25.88
CA VAL A 462 12.06 -5.84 26.02
C VAL A 462 13.32 -5.80 26.86
N VAL A 463 14.30 -5.05 26.35
CA VAL A 463 15.58 -4.77 27.01
C VAL A 463 15.67 -3.26 27.24
N LEU A 464 16.06 -2.85 28.44
CA LEU A 464 16.27 -1.44 28.80
C LEU A 464 17.76 -1.14 28.88
N ILE A 465 18.26 -0.29 27.99
CA ILE A 465 19.66 0.15 27.98
C ILE A 465 19.75 1.58 28.52
N ALA A 466 20.53 1.78 29.59
CA ALA A 466 20.81 3.09 30.15
C ALA A 466 22.14 3.62 29.62
N GLU A 467 22.20 4.88 29.18
CA GLU A 467 23.41 5.45 28.56
C GLU A 467 24.63 5.53 29.50
N SER A 468 24.42 5.64 30.82
CA SER A 468 25.49 5.75 31.83
C SER A 468 25.25 4.81 33.02
N MET A 469 26.33 4.40 33.71
CA MET A 469 26.23 3.70 35.01
C MET A 469 25.51 4.54 36.06
N ARG A 470 25.65 5.87 35.99
CA ARG A 470 24.95 6.84 36.85
C ARG A 470 23.44 6.73 36.68
N LEU A 471 22.97 6.66 35.43
CA LEU A 471 21.57 6.46 35.09
C LEU A 471 21.06 5.07 35.49
N GLN A 472 21.84 4.01 35.29
CA GLN A 472 21.50 2.68 35.77
C GLN A 472 21.28 2.65 37.29
N ALA A 473 22.19 3.25 38.07
CA ALA A 473 22.06 3.35 39.52
C ALA A 473 20.79 4.13 39.93
N MET A 474 20.52 5.26 39.27
CA MET A 474 19.29 6.04 39.48
C MET A 474 18.02 5.22 39.17
N MET A 475 17.96 4.52 38.02
CA MET A 475 16.83 3.65 37.66
C MET A 475 16.65 2.48 38.65
N GLY A 476 17.75 1.97 39.20
CA GLY A 476 17.75 0.94 40.24
C GLY A 476 17.01 1.36 41.52
N THR A 477 17.05 2.64 41.91
CA THR A 477 16.31 3.16 43.08
C THR A 477 14.78 3.03 42.92
N TYR A 478 14.28 3.11 41.69
CA TYR A 478 12.86 2.87 41.36
C TYR A 478 12.53 1.39 41.14
N GLY A 479 13.46 0.48 41.43
CA GLY A 479 13.30 -0.96 41.23
C GLY A 479 13.23 -1.38 39.76
N ILE A 480 13.71 -0.53 38.83
CA ILE A 480 13.78 -0.82 37.39
C ILE A 480 15.19 -1.31 37.07
N GLN A 481 15.30 -2.50 36.48
CA GLN A 481 16.58 -3.06 36.06
C GLN A 481 16.86 -2.66 34.61
N THR A 482 17.96 -1.93 34.40
CA THR A 482 18.53 -1.62 33.08
C THR A 482 19.94 -2.21 32.98
N GLN A 483 20.50 -2.24 31.78
CA GLN A 483 21.92 -2.55 31.54
C GLN A 483 22.63 -1.34 30.93
N THR A 484 23.94 -1.19 31.13
CA THR A 484 24.75 -0.26 30.31
C THR A 484 25.21 -0.92 29.00
N PRO A 485 25.69 -0.17 28.00
CA PRO A 485 26.21 -0.78 26.77
C PRO A 485 27.40 -1.72 27.00
N HIS A 486 28.20 -1.47 28.04
CA HIS A 486 29.35 -2.29 28.41
C HIS A 486 28.92 -3.63 29.03
N GLU A 487 27.90 -3.63 29.91
CA GLU A 487 27.31 -4.87 30.48
C GLU A 487 26.60 -5.78 29.45
N VAL A 488 26.46 -5.33 28.21
CA VAL A 488 25.78 -6.05 27.12
C VAL A 488 26.77 -6.74 26.17
N GLU A 489 28.07 -6.42 26.29
CA GLU A 489 29.14 -7.09 25.56
C GLU A 489 29.11 -8.62 25.79
N PRO A 490 29.40 -9.43 24.76
CA PRO A 490 29.93 -9.06 23.44
C PRO A 490 28.87 -8.59 22.42
N VAL A 491 27.59 -8.40 22.81
CA VAL A 491 26.57 -7.90 21.88
C VAL A 491 26.70 -6.39 21.71
N GLN A 492 26.78 -5.96 20.45
CA GLN A 492 26.90 -4.55 20.08
C GLN A 492 25.53 -3.89 20.01
N VAL A 493 25.36 -2.75 20.68
CA VAL A 493 24.15 -1.91 20.56
C VAL A 493 24.42 -0.83 19.51
N CYS A 494 23.64 -0.85 18.42
CA CYS A 494 23.84 -0.02 17.23
C CYS A 494 22.59 0.80 16.88
N SER A 495 22.77 1.86 16.08
CA SER A 495 21.64 2.65 15.58
C SER A 495 20.94 1.97 14.40
N SER A 496 19.69 2.37 14.11
CA SER A 496 18.99 1.94 12.89
C SER A 496 19.76 2.37 11.63
N THR A 497 20.32 3.59 11.60
CA THR A 497 21.09 4.12 10.45
C THR A 497 22.34 3.31 10.14
N GLN A 498 23.07 2.82 11.15
CA GLN A 498 24.24 1.94 10.93
C GLN A 498 23.85 0.67 10.17
N LEU A 499 22.74 0.05 10.57
CA LEU A 499 22.20 -1.12 9.87
C LEU A 499 21.72 -0.76 8.44
N VAL A 500 21.25 0.47 8.18
CA VAL A 500 20.98 0.95 6.80
C VAL A 500 22.26 0.98 5.96
N HIS A 501 23.38 1.43 6.52
CA HIS A 501 24.68 1.41 5.83
C HIS A 501 25.16 -0.02 5.57
N VAL A 502 25.01 -0.96 6.51
CA VAL A 502 25.35 -2.38 6.29
C VAL A 502 24.52 -2.97 5.15
N TYR A 503 23.20 -2.78 5.14
CA TYR A 503 22.36 -3.30 4.07
C TYR A 503 22.58 -2.60 2.71
N ARG A 504 23.28 -1.45 2.64
CA ARG A 504 23.62 -0.78 1.38
C ARG A 504 24.41 -1.71 0.47
N GLU A 505 25.39 -2.41 1.03
CA GLU A 505 26.32 -3.26 0.29
C GLU A 505 25.65 -4.53 -0.29
N LEU A 506 24.46 -4.90 0.21
CA LEU A 506 23.71 -6.04 -0.29
C LEU A 506 23.25 -5.80 -1.74
N GLY A 507 23.89 -6.49 -2.68
CA GLY A 507 23.62 -6.37 -4.11
C GLY A 507 24.44 -5.30 -4.83
N VAL A 508 25.55 -4.81 -4.24
CA VAL A 508 26.54 -4.02 -4.99
C VAL A 508 27.19 -4.90 -6.07
N CYS A 509 27.32 -4.37 -7.29
CA CYS A 509 28.08 -5.01 -8.36
C CYS A 509 28.76 -3.93 -9.22
N PRO A 510 30.10 -3.75 -9.12
CA PRO A 510 30.82 -2.76 -9.90
C PRO A 510 30.74 -2.98 -11.42
N LYS A 511 30.75 -4.25 -11.88
CA LYS A 511 30.69 -4.59 -13.33
C LYS A 511 29.39 -4.10 -13.96
N LEU A 512 28.26 -4.31 -13.28
CA LEU A 512 26.92 -3.89 -13.70
C LEU A 512 26.57 -2.46 -13.27
N LYS A 513 27.50 -1.75 -12.61
CA LYS A 513 27.34 -0.40 -12.04
C LYS A 513 26.16 -0.30 -11.05
N LEU A 514 25.86 -1.38 -10.34
CA LEU A 514 24.76 -1.46 -9.37
C LEU A 514 25.23 -1.06 -7.97
N THR A 515 24.54 -0.10 -7.35
CA THR A 515 24.91 0.50 -6.04
C THR A 515 24.35 -0.23 -4.81
N GLY A 516 23.77 -1.42 -4.99
CA GLY A 516 23.12 -2.17 -3.91
C GLY A 516 21.83 -1.52 -3.40
N ARG A 517 21.54 -1.63 -2.10
CA ARG A 517 20.28 -1.14 -1.51
C ARG A 517 20.32 0.38 -1.37
N PRO A 518 19.30 1.12 -1.85
CA PRO A 518 19.18 2.54 -1.56
C PRO A 518 19.05 2.81 -0.06
N ILE A 519 19.59 3.95 0.40
CA ILE A 519 19.47 4.41 1.79
C ILE A 519 17.98 4.56 2.13
N ARG A 520 17.49 3.69 3.01
CA ARG A 520 16.08 3.54 3.40
C ARG A 520 16.04 3.12 4.88
N PRO A 521 15.36 3.88 5.77
CA PRO A 521 15.31 3.55 7.21
C PRO A 521 14.72 2.16 7.45
N ILE A 522 15.10 1.54 8.58
CA ILE A 522 14.68 0.19 8.95
C ILE A 522 13.58 0.30 10.00
N GLY A 523 12.38 -0.17 9.63
CA GLY A 523 11.20 -0.16 10.50
C GLY A 523 11.31 -1.16 11.66
N SER A 524 10.33 -1.07 12.56
CA SER A 524 10.31 -1.71 13.88
C SER A 524 10.47 -3.23 13.87
N LEU A 525 9.96 -3.91 12.84
CA LEU A 525 10.15 -5.37 12.66
C LEU A 525 11.58 -5.77 12.26
N GLY A 526 12.39 -4.82 11.76
CA GLY A 526 13.82 -4.99 11.53
C GLY A 526 14.63 -4.71 12.80
N THR A 527 14.40 -3.57 13.44
CA THR A 527 15.12 -3.23 14.69
C THR A 527 14.76 -4.15 15.87
N SER A 528 13.64 -4.87 15.82
CA SER A 528 13.29 -5.92 16.79
C SER A 528 13.96 -7.29 16.56
N LYS A 529 14.86 -7.39 15.57
CA LYS A 529 15.69 -8.60 15.34
C LYS A 529 17.05 -8.46 16.02
N ILE A 530 17.63 -9.62 16.34
CA ILE A 530 19.08 -9.74 16.55
C ILE A 530 19.74 -10.04 15.20
N TYR A 531 20.87 -9.39 14.94
CA TYR A 531 21.67 -9.54 13.73
C TYR A 531 23.01 -10.20 14.03
N ARG A 532 23.61 -10.84 13.01
CA ARG A 532 25.00 -11.28 13.07
C ARG A 532 25.78 -10.74 11.88
N VAL A 533 26.81 -9.96 12.15
CA VAL A 533 27.55 -9.17 11.14
C VAL A 533 29.04 -9.26 11.44
N CYS A 534 29.84 -9.69 10.45
CA CYS A 534 31.29 -9.92 10.61
C CYS A 534 31.64 -10.76 11.87
N GLY A 535 30.80 -11.77 12.18
CA GLY A 535 30.94 -12.62 13.36
C GLY A 535 30.32 -12.04 14.66
N MET A 536 30.28 -10.71 14.81
CA MET A 536 29.70 -9.99 15.95
C MET A 536 28.17 -10.16 16.00
N THR A 537 27.61 -10.12 17.21
CA THR A 537 26.15 -10.08 17.42
C THR A 537 25.73 -8.63 17.62
N VAL A 538 24.68 -8.17 16.92
CA VAL A 538 24.24 -6.77 16.92
C VAL A 538 22.76 -6.70 17.29
N LEU A 539 22.39 -5.74 18.14
CA LEU A 539 21.02 -5.35 18.47
C LEU A 539 20.83 -3.88 18.14
N CYS A 540 19.78 -3.55 17.39
CA CYS A 540 19.45 -2.16 17.06
C CYS A 540 18.38 -1.59 17.99
N TYR A 541 18.48 -0.30 18.31
CA TYR A 541 17.35 0.44 18.89
C TYR A 541 16.42 0.98 17.77
N PRO A 542 15.11 1.11 18.01
CA PRO A 542 14.18 1.72 17.05
C PRO A 542 14.45 3.21 16.78
N LEU A 543 14.03 3.66 15.59
CA LEU A 543 14.13 5.04 15.10
C LEU A 543 13.64 6.11 16.09
N ILE A 544 12.67 5.80 16.95
CA ILE A 544 12.14 6.74 17.98
C ILE A 544 13.18 7.15 19.04
N PHE A 545 14.32 6.45 19.13
CA PHE A 545 15.46 6.82 19.98
C PHE A 545 16.66 7.37 19.19
N GLU A 546 16.58 7.45 17.87
CA GLU A 546 17.63 8.02 17.03
C GLU A 546 17.58 9.56 17.10
N VAL A 547 18.75 10.21 17.07
CA VAL A 547 18.85 11.67 17.24
C VAL A 547 18.48 12.36 15.92
N SER A 548 17.19 12.43 15.62
CA SER A 548 16.66 13.17 14.47
C SER A 548 16.88 14.67 14.65
N GLU A 549 17.00 15.38 13.52
CA GLU A 549 16.96 16.85 13.48
C GLU A 549 15.60 17.40 13.93
N PHE A 550 14.53 16.58 13.92
CA PHE A 550 13.15 16.99 14.26
C PHE A 550 12.77 16.65 15.72
N TYR A 551 12.25 17.65 16.45
CA TYR A 551 12.17 17.70 17.92
C TYR A 551 11.18 16.75 18.63
N LEU A 552 10.41 15.92 17.92
CA LEU A 552 9.24 15.20 18.50
C LEU A 552 9.58 14.30 19.69
N TYR A 553 10.75 13.64 19.67
CA TYR A 553 11.21 12.76 20.76
C TYR A 553 11.46 13.50 22.09
N ARG A 554 11.53 14.83 22.08
CA ARG A 554 11.70 15.65 23.29
C ARG A 554 10.42 15.80 24.12
N ASP A 555 9.25 15.41 23.59
CA ASP A 555 8.01 15.27 24.37
C ASP A 555 7.90 13.84 24.90
N MET A 556 8.22 13.64 26.19
CA MET A 556 8.19 12.34 26.85
C MET A 556 6.80 11.67 26.83
N ALA A 557 5.72 12.45 26.85
CA ALA A 557 4.37 11.87 26.79
C ALA A 557 4.10 11.28 25.39
N LEU A 558 4.62 11.93 24.32
CA LEU A 558 4.60 11.38 22.98
C LEU A 558 5.51 10.15 22.85
N LEU A 559 6.73 10.20 23.40
CA LEU A 559 7.66 9.06 23.39
C LEU A 559 7.09 7.81 24.08
N ILE A 560 6.40 7.98 25.22
CA ILE A 560 5.73 6.88 25.93
C ILE A 560 4.62 6.24 25.07
N ASP A 561 3.78 7.05 24.43
CA ASP A 561 2.70 6.56 23.56
C ASP A 561 3.24 5.94 22.26
N ASP A 562 4.38 6.43 21.76
CA ASP A 562 5.11 5.84 20.65
C ASP A 562 5.68 4.47 21.03
N ILE A 563 6.35 4.33 22.17
CA ILE A 563 6.83 3.01 22.65
C ILE A 563 5.67 2.02 22.78
N LYS A 564 4.52 2.44 23.34
CA LYS A 564 3.29 1.62 23.39
C LYS A 564 2.81 1.21 21.99
N THR A 565 2.76 2.16 21.07
CA THR A 565 2.36 1.92 19.67
C THR A 565 3.31 0.96 18.96
N GLU A 566 4.63 1.08 19.17
CA GLU A 566 5.63 0.19 18.58
C GLU A 566 5.55 -1.23 19.16
N LEU A 567 5.34 -1.38 20.48
CA LEU A 567 5.10 -2.70 21.10
C LEU A 567 3.82 -3.35 20.56
N GLN A 568 2.75 -2.58 20.35
CA GLN A 568 1.53 -3.05 19.69
C GLN A 568 1.76 -3.43 18.23
N PHE A 569 2.50 -2.62 17.46
CA PHE A 569 2.84 -2.90 16.06
C PHE A 569 3.65 -4.19 15.93
N VAL A 570 4.71 -4.34 16.72
CA VAL A 570 5.55 -5.54 16.77
C VAL A 570 4.75 -6.76 17.25
N GLY A 571 3.97 -6.64 18.33
CA GLY A 571 3.12 -7.73 18.82
C GLY A 571 2.03 -8.17 17.82
N LYS A 572 1.45 -7.22 17.08
CA LYS A 572 0.40 -7.50 16.08
C LYS A 572 0.97 -8.07 14.77
N TYR A 573 2.16 -7.64 14.34
CA TYR A 573 2.68 -7.90 13.00
C TYR A 573 3.98 -8.73 12.92
N TRP A 574 4.58 -9.12 14.04
CA TRP A 574 5.70 -10.06 14.02
C TRP A 574 5.26 -11.43 13.50
N ARG A 575 6.01 -11.96 12.52
CA ARG A 575 5.75 -13.25 11.85
C ARG A 575 7.04 -14.04 11.61
N LEU A 576 8.12 -13.75 12.34
CA LEU A 576 9.41 -14.44 12.21
C LEU A 576 9.58 -15.52 13.28
N SER A 577 10.45 -16.50 13.02
CA SER A 577 10.77 -17.55 13.99
C SER A 577 11.54 -16.98 15.18
N GLY A 578 11.05 -17.28 16.40
CA GLY A 578 11.57 -16.70 17.64
C GLY A 578 10.80 -15.45 18.09
N ARG A 579 11.13 -14.90 19.26
CA ARG A 579 10.44 -13.73 19.84
C ARG A 579 11.10 -12.40 19.41
N PRO A 580 10.34 -11.33 19.13
CA PRO A 580 10.93 -10.02 18.87
C PRO A 580 11.62 -9.49 20.13
N THR A 581 12.81 -8.91 19.99
CA THR A 581 13.56 -8.25 21.07
C THR A 581 13.65 -6.76 20.80
N VAL A 582 12.86 -5.96 21.51
CA VAL A 582 12.85 -4.51 21.40
C VAL A 582 13.85 -3.90 22.39
N CYS A 583 14.84 -3.18 21.88
CA CYS A 583 15.76 -2.38 22.67
C CYS A 583 15.15 -0.98 22.92
N LEU A 584 14.98 -0.58 24.19
CA LEU A 584 14.59 0.78 24.55
C LEU A 584 15.78 1.50 25.20
N LEU A 585 16.16 2.66 24.65
CA LEU A 585 17.19 3.52 25.25
C LEU A 585 16.57 4.43 26.32
N VAL A 586 17.24 4.47 27.47
CA VAL A 586 16.96 5.41 28.56
C VAL A 586 18.14 6.37 28.65
N ARG A 587 17.84 7.68 28.65
CA ARG A 587 18.80 8.77 28.78
C ARG A 587 18.54 9.61 30.02
N GLU A 588 19.56 10.34 30.48
CA GLU A 588 19.48 11.23 31.63
C GLU A 588 18.58 12.44 31.36
N GLU A 589 18.39 12.83 30.09
CA GLU A 589 17.39 13.85 29.71
C GLU A 589 15.95 13.39 30.01
N HIS A 590 15.66 12.08 29.95
CA HIS A 590 14.33 11.53 30.27
C HIS A 590 14.00 11.70 31.76
N MET A 591 14.99 11.61 32.66
CA MET A 591 14.80 11.78 34.11
C MET A 591 14.52 13.22 34.53
N ARG A 592 14.92 14.21 33.72
CA ARG A 592 14.70 15.64 34.01
C ARG A 592 13.28 16.09 33.66
N ASP A 593 12.49 15.24 33.01
CA ASP A 593 11.12 15.52 32.58
C ASP A 593 10.14 15.58 33.77
N PRO A 594 9.29 16.62 33.89
CA PRO A 594 8.17 16.64 34.83
C PRO A 594 7.23 15.42 34.73
N HIS A 595 7.14 14.80 33.55
CA HIS A 595 6.32 13.62 33.28
C HIS A 595 7.06 12.28 33.49
N PHE A 596 8.31 12.27 33.95
CA PHE A 596 9.12 11.04 34.14
C PHE A 596 8.38 9.94 34.95
N LYS A 597 7.49 10.33 35.87
CA LYS A 597 6.58 9.39 36.56
C LYS A 597 5.81 8.48 35.59
N HIS A 598 5.27 9.00 34.50
CA HIS A 598 4.55 8.21 33.50
C HIS A 598 5.46 7.22 32.76
N MET A 599 6.77 7.52 32.68
CA MET A 599 7.77 6.58 32.16
C MET A 599 8.04 5.45 33.16
N LEU A 600 8.06 5.75 34.48
CA LEU A 600 8.09 4.73 35.54
C LEU A 600 6.82 3.87 35.53
N ASP A 601 5.65 4.47 35.31
CA ASP A 601 4.38 3.73 35.16
C ASP A 601 4.42 2.79 33.94
N LEU A 602 4.98 3.23 32.79
CA LEU A 602 5.27 2.37 31.65
C LEU A 602 6.22 1.23 32.01
N PHE A 603 7.37 1.51 32.65
CA PHE A 603 8.31 0.45 33.06
C PHE A 603 7.68 -0.54 34.06
N ALA A 604 6.76 -0.08 34.91
CA ALA A 604 5.98 -0.94 35.80
C ALA A 604 4.98 -1.83 35.04
N MET A 605 4.38 -1.35 33.94
CA MET A 605 3.55 -2.18 33.03
C MET A 605 4.41 -3.25 32.34
N LEU A 606 5.57 -2.89 31.79
CA LEU A 606 6.51 -3.84 31.17
C LEU A 606 6.99 -4.91 32.18
N LYS A 607 7.21 -4.51 33.45
CA LYS A 607 7.58 -5.41 34.57
C LYS A 607 6.42 -6.33 35.02
N LYS A 608 5.16 -5.90 34.88
CA LYS A 608 3.95 -6.73 35.04
C LYS A 608 3.70 -7.69 33.86
N GLY A 609 4.50 -7.58 32.79
CA GLY A 609 4.45 -8.45 31.62
C GLY A 609 3.29 -8.18 30.65
N HIS A 610 2.58 -7.06 30.79
CA HIS A 610 1.50 -6.66 29.89
C HIS A 610 1.50 -5.15 29.64
N CYS A 611 1.42 -4.74 28.38
CA CYS A 611 1.35 -3.34 27.97
C CYS A 611 0.24 -3.16 26.93
N ASP A 612 -0.86 -2.50 27.31
CA ASP A 612 -2.01 -2.17 26.45
C ASP A 612 -2.45 -3.31 25.51
N GLY A 613 -2.71 -4.49 26.11
CA GLY A 613 -3.12 -5.72 25.42
C GLY A 613 -1.97 -6.60 24.91
N VAL A 614 -0.74 -6.09 24.80
CA VAL A 614 0.44 -6.83 24.36
C VAL A 614 1.04 -7.62 25.52
N LYS A 615 1.34 -8.92 25.32
CA LYS A 615 2.17 -9.69 26.24
C LYS A 615 3.64 -9.30 26.08
N VAL A 616 4.29 -8.94 27.18
CA VAL A 616 5.67 -8.43 27.22
C VAL A 616 6.53 -9.24 28.19
N ARG A 617 7.82 -9.40 27.90
CA ARG A 617 8.83 -9.91 28.83
C ARG A 617 10.01 -8.95 28.93
N LEU A 618 10.00 -8.10 29.94
CA LEU A 618 11.16 -7.32 30.37
C LEU A 618 12.25 -8.26 30.89
N GLY A 619 13.52 -8.01 30.55
CA GLY A 619 14.66 -8.77 31.09
C GLY A 619 16.02 -8.32 30.58
N ARG A 620 17.09 -8.92 31.12
CA ARG A 620 18.47 -8.76 30.62
C ARG A 620 18.66 -9.44 29.27
N LEU A 621 19.43 -8.83 28.36
CA LEU A 621 19.60 -9.34 27.00
C LEU A 621 20.18 -10.76 26.97
N GLN A 622 21.19 -11.05 27.79
CA GLN A 622 21.79 -12.40 27.87
C GLN A 622 20.75 -13.51 28.15
N ASN A 623 19.71 -13.20 28.92
CA ASN A 623 18.64 -14.14 29.28
C ASN A 623 17.55 -14.27 28.19
N LEU A 624 17.55 -13.38 27.18
CA LEU A 624 16.51 -13.27 26.16
C LEU A 624 16.96 -13.79 24.80
N ILE A 625 18.26 -13.67 24.46
CA ILE A 625 18.87 -14.17 23.20
C ILE A 625 18.51 -15.64 22.91
N SER A 626 18.45 -16.49 23.94
CA SER A 626 18.12 -17.93 23.79
C SER A 626 16.69 -18.20 23.31
N SER A 627 15.82 -17.19 23.30
CA SER A 627 14.42 -17.29 22.88
C SER A 627 13.97 -16.16 21.93
N SER A 628 14.89 -15.30 21.50
CA SER A 628 14.66 -14.22 20.55
C SER A 628 14.51 -14.72 19.10
N SER A 629 14.40 -13.79 18.16
CA SER A 629 14.55 -14.05 16.72
C SER A 629 15.80 -14.88 16.44
N ILE A 630 15.72 -15.83 15.50
CA ILE A 630 16.93 -16.46 14.92
C ILE A 630 17.80 -15.34 14.34
N PRO A 631 19.07 -15.18 14.77
CA PRO A 631 19.91 -14.06 14.35
C PRO A 631 19.98 -13.95 12.83
N GLU A 632 19.67 -12.77 12.28
CA GLU A 632 19.77 -12.56 10.85
C GLU A 632 21.24 -12.34 10.46
N HIS A 633 21.80 -13.38 9.85
CA HIS A 633 23.16 -13.42 9.33
C HIS A 633 23.33 -12.50 8.11
N LEU A 634 24.13 -11.45 8.24
CA LEU A 634 24.51 -10.55 7.15
C LEU A 634 25.86 -10.99 6.55
N ASP A 635 25.95 -12.28 6.18
CA ASP A 635 27.19 -12.96 5.77
C ASP A 635 27.84 -12.35 4.50
N PHE A 636 27.10 -11.56 3.72
CA PHE A 636 27.61 -10.82 2.57
C PHE A 636 28.69 -9.77 2.93
N MET A 637 28.75 -9.33 4.20
CA MET A 637 29.79 -8.42 4.71
C MET A 637 31.17 -9.09 4.89
N SER A 638 31.33 -10.37 4.55
CA SER A 638 32.58 -11.13 4.80
C SER A 638 33.70 -10.91 3.78
N GLN A 639 33.55 -9.99 2.81
CA GLN A 639 34.39 -9.93 1.59
C GLN A 639 35.09 -8.57 1.35
N GLY A 640 35.36 -7.77 2.38
CA GLY A 640 36.06 -6.48 2.20
C GLY A 640 36.74 -5.93 3.45
N GLU A 641 37.62 -4.94 3.24
CA GLU A 641 38.09 -4.02 4.28
C GLU A 641 37.08 -2.88 4.41
N PHE A 642 36.58 -2.62 5.62
CA PHE A 642 35.50 -1.64 5.85
C PHE A 642 35.95 -0.50 6.78
N PRO A 643 35.46 0.74 6.57
CA PRO A 643 35.72 1.85 7.48
C PRO A 643 35.22 1.56 8.90
N SER A 644 36.05 1.84 9.90
CA SER A 644 35.70 1.70 11.33
C SER A 644 34.43 2.49 11.71
N GLU A 645 34.11 3.54 10.96
CA GLU A 645 32.96 4.42 11.16
C GLU A 645 31.60 3.78 10.82
N MET A 646 31.57 2.63 10.13
CA MET A 646 30.31 1.91 9.83
C MET A 646 29.65 1.29 11.09
N PHE A 647 30.42 1.04 12.15
CA PHE A 647 29.95 0.36 13.37
C PHE A 647 30.29 1.15 14.64
N THR A 648 29.92 2.44 14.67
CA THR A 648 30.05 3.28 15.88
C THR A 648 29.08 2.83 16.97
N GLN A 649 29.44 1.79 17.73
CA GLN A 649 28.70 1.28 18.89
C GLN A 649 28.16 2.44 19.75
N PHE A 650 26.93 2.31 20.25
CA PHE A 650 26.41 3.22 21.26
C PHE A 650 27.22 3.07 22.55
N LYS A 651 28.24 3.91 22.72
CA LYS A 651 29.17 3.84 23.86
C LYS A 651 28.50 4.25 25.15
N GLN A 652 28.98 3.71 26.26
CA GLN A 652 28.63 4.18 27.59
C GLN A 652 29.11 5.63 27.76
N LEU A 653 28.23 6.49 28.27
CA LEU A 653 28.56 7.88 28.58
C LEU A 653 29.30 7.93 29.92
N GLU A 654 30.55 8.36 29.86
CA GLU A 654 31.42 8.58 31.02
C GLU A 654 31.20 10.00 31.57
N HIS A 655 31.21 10.13 32.90
CA HIS A 655 31.15 11.42 33.59
C HIS A 655 32.46 11.63 34.32
N GLU A 656 33.12 12.78 34.12
CA GLU A 656 34.36 13.15 34.82
C GLU A 656 34.19 13.20 36.36
N TYR A 657 32.95 13.32 36.84
CA TYR A 657 32.63 13.36 38.27
C TYR A 657 31.59 12.30 38.65
N ILE A 658 32.06 11.24 39.32
CA ILE A 658 31.23 10.14 39.88
C ILE A 658 30.70 10.51 41.29
N GLY A 659 31.08 11.68 41.83
CA GLY A 659 30.82 12.07 43.21
C GLY A 659 29.34 12.19 43.59
N TYR A 660 28.84 11.21 44.32
CA TYR A 660 27.48 11.16 44.87
C TYR A 660 27.27 12.25 45.94
N GLN A 661 26.72 13.41 45.57
CA GLN A 661 26.07 14.30 46.54
C GLN A 661 24.64 13.85 46.84
N SER A 662 23.91 13.38 45.82
CA SER A 662 22.58 12.77 45.93
C SER A 662 22.23 12.02 44.65
N LEU A 663 21.60 10.84 44.75
CA LEU A 663 21.04 10.11 43.60
C LEU A 663 19.63 10.58 43.22
N THR A 664 19.00 11.39 44.07
CA THR A 664 17.59 11.82 43.92
C THR A 664 17.45 13.27 43.45
N ASP A 665 18.47 14.11 43.63
CA ASP A 665 18.47 15.51 43.22
C ASP A 665 18.86 15.68 41.73
N VAL A 666 18.07 15.05 40.86
CA VAL A 666 18.11 15.33 39.41
C VAL A 666 17.42 16.68 39.18
N PRO A 667 18.12 17.70 38.64
CA PRO A 667 17.49 19.00 38.37
C PRO A 667 16.37 18.85 37.34
N ARG A 668 15.13 19.05 37.78
CA ARG A 668 13.96 19.01 36.90
C ARG A 668 13.95 20.23 35.99
N THR A 669 13.66 20.04 34.71
CA THR A 669 13.49 21.15 33.77
C THR A 669 12.30 22.00 34.20
N LEU A 670 12.57 23.23 34.66
CA LEU A 670 11.51 24.22 34.91
C LEU A 670 10.78 24.53 33.60
N THR A 671 9.44 24.62 33.65
CA THR A 671 8.65 24.97 32.46
C THR A 671 8.87 26.45 32.15
N TYR A 672 9.68 26.73 31.12
CA TYR A 672 9.95 28.08 30.66
C TYR A 672 8.67 28.77 30.16
N ARG A 673 8.55 30.06 30.43
CA ARG A 673 7.41 30.92 30.05
C ARG A 673 7.93 32.32 29.74
N GLU A 674 7.41 32.90 28.67
CA GLU A 674 7.76 34.23 28.20
C GLU A 674 6.49 35.01 27.84
N GLU A 675 6.60 36.33 27.70
CA GLU A 675 5.53 37.15 27.14
C GLU A 675 5.41 36.92 25.61
N ASN A 676 4.16 36.90 25.12
CA ASN A 676 3.84 36.71 23.70
C ASN A 676 4.07 38.00 22.89
N LEU A 677 5.33 38.44 22.79
CA LEU A 677 5.74 39.55 21.94
C LEU A 677 5.65 39.17 20.45
N SER A 678 5.46 40.16 19.58
CA SER A 678 5.47 39.98 18.12
C SER A 678 6.30 41.06 17.43
N TYR A 679 7.36 40.62 16.74
CA TYR A 679 8.28 41.48 16.00
C TYR A 679 7.94 41.60 14.52
N GLU A 680 6.71 41.26 14.11
CA GLU A 680 6.27 41.34 12.71
C GLU A 680 6.43 42.75 12.11
N ALA A 681 6.23 43.81 12.90
CA ALA A 681 6.47 45.18 12.47
C ALA A 681 7.94 45.47 12.08
N TYR A 682 8.90 44.65 12.52
CA TYR A 682 10.31 44.78 12.15
C TYR A 682 10.60 44.27 10.72
N LYS A 683 9.67 43.53 10.09
CA LYS A 683 9.75 43.19 8.65
C LYS A 683 9.91 44.43 7.75
N ASN A 684 9.47 45.59 8.22
CA ASN A 684 9.52 46.88 7.51
C ASN A 684 10.57 47.88 8.06
N ARG A 685 11.37 47.52 9.07
CA ARG A 685 12.42 48.38 9.65
C ARG A 685 13.80 48.15 9.01
N SER A 686 14.79 49.01 9.26
CA SER A 686 16.13 48.82 8.70
C SER A 686 16.85 47.62 9.36
N THR A 687 17.80 46.99 8.66
CA THR A 687 18.59 45.88 9.22
C THR A 687 19.37 46.30 10.50
N PRO A 688 19.96 47.51 10.60
CA PRO A 688 20.49 48.02 11.86
C PRO A 688 19.50 48.07 13.03
N ASP A 689 18.21 48.40 12.79
CA ASP A 689 17.18 48.38 13.85
C ASP A 689 16.91 46.96 14.37
N VAL A 690 16.92 45.98 13.46
CA VAL A 690 16.73 44.55 13.77
C VAL A 690 17.91 44.04 14.60
N VAL A 691 19.15 44.37 14.21
CA VAL A 691 20.38 44.02 14.96
C VAL A 691 20.44 44.73 16.31
N SER A 692 19.97 45.98 16.40
CA SER A 692 19.90 46.73 17.66
C SER A 692 18.92 46.09 18.64
N ALA A 693 17.71 45.73 18.18
CA ALA A 693 16.74 45.01 18.99
C ALA A 693 17.25 43.63 19.43
N LEU A 694 17.87 42.87 18.52
CA LEU A 694 18.43 41.55 18.82
C LEU A 694 19.49 41.57 19.94
N ARG A 695 20.19 42.70 20.13
CA ARG A 695 21.17 42.90 21.20
C ARG A 695 20.59 43.27 22.56
N SER A 696 19.30 43.59 22.66
CA SER A 696 18.64 44.06 23.88
C SER A 696 17.46 43.20 24.35
N ILE A 697 17.31 42.00 23.76
CA ILE A 697 16.17 41.11 23.98
C ILE A 697 16.67 39.75 24.48
N ASP A 698 16.34 39.41 25.72
CA ASP A 698 16.59 38.08 26.29
C ASP A 698 15.50 37.05 25.94
N ASN A 699 14.39 37.50 25.31
CA ASN A 699 13.25 36.66 24.97
C ASN A 699 13.56 35.73 23.78
N ILE A 700 13.50 34.41 24.00
CA ILE A 700 13.92 33.39 23.04
C ILE A 700 13.05 33.45 21.78
N PHE A 701 11.73 33.50 21.91
CA PHE A 701 10.86 33.56 20.72
C PHE A 701 11.09 34.82 19.89
N ALA A 702 11.32 35.97 20.53
CA ALA A 702 11.63 37.23 19.88
C ALA A 702 13.00 37.20 19.17
N GLN A 703 14.04 36.62 19.79
CA GLN A 703 15.32 36.37 19.13
C GLN A 703 15.13 35.49 17.88
N CYS A 704 14.31 34.43 17.96
CA CYS A 704 14.00 33.58 16.82
C CYS A 704 13.32 34.36 15.67
N GLN A 705 12.35 35.24 15.99
CA GLN A 705 11.69 36.10 15.00
C GLN A 705 12.66 37.08 14.32
N LEU A 706 13.53 37.73 15.10
CA LEU A 706 14.50 38.70 14.57
C LEU A 706 15.57 38.03 13.71
N TRP A 707 16.10 36.87 14.13
CA TRP A 707 16.98 36.05 13.29
C TRP A 707 16.30 35.54 12.03
N GLY A 708 15.00 35.21 12.07
CA GLY A 708 14.22 34.87 10.88
C GLY A 708 14.12 36.02 9.87
N ILE A 709 13.92 37.26 10.35
CA ILE A 709 13.92 38.46 9.52
C ILE A 709 15.31 38.71 8.90
N LEU A 710 16.39 38.53 9.65
CA LEU A 710 17.77 38.64 9.12
C LEU A 710 18.07 37.55 8.08
N LEU A 711 17.74 36.29 8.37
CA LEU A 711 17.92 35.15 7.46
C LEU A 711 17.22 35.37 6.10
N GLN A 712 16.01 35.93 6.11
CA GLN A 712 15.24 36.19 4.89
C GLN A 712 15.78 37.37 4.07
N ARG A 713 16.51 38.31 4.69
CA ARG A 713 17.03 39.53 4.04
C ARG A 713 18.48 39.41 3.58
N GLU A 714 19.35 39.04 4.51
CA GLU A 714 20.81 39.08 4.38
C GLU A 714 21.41 37.68 4.14
N GLY A 715 20.62 36.63 4.35
CA GLY A 715 21.01 35.23 4.12
C GLY A 715 21.59 34.51 5.34
N PRO A 716 21.89 33.19 5.22
CA PRO A 716 22.28 32.34 6.35
C PRO A 716 23.67 32.62 6.93
N MET A 717 24.55 33.25 6.13
CA MET A 717 25.93 33.60 6.51
C MET A 717 26.05 35.01 7.11
N PHE A 718 24.93 35.72 7.33
CA PHE A 718 24.98 37.04 7.97
C PHE A 718 25.37 36.91 9.44
N GLU A 719 26.41 37.63 9.85
CA GLU A 719 26.97 37.56 11.20
C GLU A 719 26.48 38.70 12.09
N VAL A 720 26.14 38.36 13.34
CA VAL A 720 25.94 39.34 14.42
C VAL A 720 26.78 38.90 15.60
N ASN A 721 27.62 39.80 16.11
CA ASN A 721 28.49 39.59 17.27
C ASN A 721 29.43 38.36 17.18
N GLY A 722 29.79 37.91 15.97
CA GLY A 722 30.72 36.79 15.75
C GLY A 722 30.06 35.41 15.60
N THR A 723 28.73 35.33 15.55
CA THR A 723 27.98 34.11 15.19
C THR A 723 27.12 34.38 13.95
N ASN A 724 27.09 33.44 13.01
CA ASN A 724 26.20 33.55 11.84
C ASN A 724 24.75 33.18 12.18
N ALA A 725 23.81 33.61 11.33
CA ALA A 725 22.38 33.40 11.52
C ALA A 725 22.01 31.91 11.61
N LEU A 726 22.67 31.03 10.85
CA LEU A 726 22.40 29.60 10.83
C LEU A 726 22.79 28.92 12.15
N GLU A 727 23.99 29.19 12.67
CA GLU A 727 24.45 28.70 13.98
C GLU A 727 23.60 29.26 15.13
N SER A 728 23.25 30.54 15.05
CA SER A 728 22.39 31.19 16.05
C SER A 728 21.01 30.53 16.12
N LEU A 729 20.39 30.26 14.96
CA LEU A 729 19.11 29.54 14.88
C LEU A 729 19.21 28.07 15.33
N LYS A 730 20.34 27.38 15.10
CA LYS A 730 20.58 26.03 15.62
C LYS A 730 20.75 26.02 17.15
N SER A 731 21.49 26.99 17.69
CA SER A 731 21.65 27.18 19.14
C SER A 731 20.31 27.48 19.83
N LEU A 732 19.52 28.38 19.25
CA LEU A 732 18.17 28.70 19.72
C LEU A 732 17.22 27.49 19.61
N TYR A 733 17.27 26.74 18.50
CA TYR A 733 16.50 25.50 18.34
C TYR A 733 16.79 24.48 19.44
N HIS A 734 18.07 24.22 19.71
CA HIS A 734 18.47 23.29 20.78
C HIS A 734 18.05 23.79 22.17
N SER A 735 18.27 25.08 22.46
CA SER A 735 17.95 25.71 23.75
C SER A 735 16.44 25.74 24.02
N ALA A 736 15.65 26.23 23.06
CA ALA A 736 14.19 26.21 23.12
C ALA A 736 13.65 24.77 23.25
N GLY A 737 14.33 23.79 22.63
CA GLY A 737 13.97 22.38 22.71
C GLY A 737 14.25 21.74 24.08
N VAL A 738 15.32 22.16 24.78
CA VAL A 738 15.59 21.76 26.18
C VAL A 738 14.58 22.41 27.12
N LEU A 739 14.28 23.70 26.92
CA LEU A 739 13.31 24.47 27.70
C LEU A 739 11.84 24.15 27.36
N ARG A 740 11.59 23.32 26.34
CA ARG A 740 10.27 22.91 25.82
C ARG A 740 9.38 24.08 25.38
N HIS A 741 9.99 25.15 24.85
CA HIS A 741 9.25 26.26 24.27
C HIS A 741 8.81 25.94 22.83
N TRP A 742 7.80 25.06 22.70
CA TRP A 742 7.39 24.45 21.43
C TRP A 742 7.11 25.45 20.29
N ARG A 743 6.62 26.66 20.60
CA ARG A 743 6.40 27.74 19.62
C ARG A 743 7.71 28.21 18.97
N ALA A 744 8.76 28.44 19.77
CA ALA A 744 10.09 28.81 19.27
C ALA A 744 10.78 27.64 18.57
N VAL A 745 10.67 26.43 19.11
CA VAL A 745 11.19 25.20 18.49
C VAL A 745 10.61 24.99 17.09
N ARG A 746 9.29 25.11 16.93
CA ARG A 746 8.60 25.04 15.63
C ARG A 746 9.06 26.13 14.67
N TYR A 747 9.23 27.36 15.15
CA TYR A 747 9.67 28.48 14.32
C TYR A 747 11.09 28.26 13.77
N CYS A 748 12.06 27.91 14.64
CA CYS A 748 13.41 27.56 14.19
C CYS A 748 13.43 26.32 13.28
N SER A 749 12.70 25.25 13.64
CA SER A 749 12.57 24.03 12.83
C SER A 749 12.01 24.30 11.43
N SER A 750 11.20 25.37 11.27
CA SER A 750 10.73 25.82 9.97
C SER A 750 11.82 26.57 9.20
N LEU A 751 12.45 27.57 9.81
CA LEU A 751 13.51 28.36 9.16
C LEU A 751 14.73 27.52 8.75
N LEU A 752 15.02 26.46 9.49
CA LEU A 752 16.08 25.49 9.20
C LEU A 752 15.64 24.40 8.19
N ASN A 753 14.38 24.43 7.72
CA ASN A 753 13.76 23.49 6.78
C ASN A 753 13.84 21.99 7.21
N HIS A 754 13.91 21.71 8.52
CA HIS A 754 13.98 20.36 9.07
C HIS A 754 12.74 19.54 8.69
N THR A 755 12.91 18.30 8.24
CA THR A 755 11.77 17.41 7.92
C THR A 755 11.77 16.15 8.77
N VAL A 756 10.59 15.54 8.89
CA VAL A 756 10.43 14.28 9.62
C VAL A 756 10.84 13.10 8.74
N ASP A 757 11.90 12.39 9.13
CA ASP A 757 12.53 11.29 8.38
C ASP A 757 11.55 10.21 7.86
N SER A 758 10.46 9.99 8.60
CA SER A 758 9.44 8.96 8.32
C SER A 758 8.14 9.48 7.68
N ILE A 759 8.09 10.74 7.22
CA ILE A 759 6.83 11.34 6.69
C ILE A 759 6.29 10.65 5.42
N SER A 760 7.16 10.21 4.51
CA SER A 760 6.77 9.53 3.26
C SER A 760 6.04 8.19 3.52
N PRO A 761 6.53 7.29 4.40
CA PRO A 761 5.76 6.14 4.91
C PRO A 761 4.36 6.48 5.46
N PHE A 762 4.24 7.52 6.30
CA PHE A 762 2.96 7.88 6.90
C PHE A 762 1.95 8.43 5.89
N ILE A 763 2.38 9.28 4.95
CA ILE A 763 1.54 9.70 3.80
C ILE A 763 1.10 8.48 2.98
N THR A 764 2.02 7.55 2.72
CA THR A 764 1.68 6.32 1.97
C THR A 764 0.65 5.46 2.71
N THR A 765 0.68 5.43 4.04
CA THR A 765 -0.31 4.70 4.86
C THR A 765 -1.70 5.34 4.79
N VAL A 766 -1.80 6.66 4.68
CA VAL A 766 -3.07 7.37 4.39
C VAL A 766 -3.60 6.97 3.00
N LEU A 767 -2.75 7.03 1.97
CA LEU A 767 -3.13 6.74 0.58
C LEU A 767 -3.60 5.28 0.39
N VAL A 768 -2.88 4.31 0.97
CA VAL A 768 -3.22 2.87 0.89
C VAL A 768 -4.53 2.54 1.60
N ASN A 769 -4.97 3.37 2.57
CA ASN A 769 -6.30 3.26 3.20
C ASN A 769 -7.42 3.95 2.39
N GLY A 770 -7.18 4.27 1.11
CA GLY A 770 -8.18 4.83 0.20
C GLY A 770 -8.58 6.27 0.53
N LYS A 771 -7.65 7.05 1.09
CA LYS A 771 -7.85 8.47 1.45
C LYS A 771 -6.92 9.36 0.65
N GLN A 772 -7.34 10.58 0.33
CA GLN A 772 -6.42 11.63 -0.10
C GLN A 772 -5.96 12.47 1.09
N LEU A 773 -4.88 13.23 0.91
CA LEU A 773 -4.41 14.23 1.86
C LEU A 773 -4.11 15.55 1.14
N THR A 774 -4.39 16.69 1.76
CA THR A 774 -3.89 18.01 1.30
C THR A 774 -3.14 18.74 2.39
N VAL A 775 -2.11 19.48 1.97
CA VAL A 775 -1.39 20.45 2.79
C VAL A 775 -1.48 21.83 2.15
N GLY A 776 -1.49 22.89 2.97
CA GLY A 776 -1.72 24.26 2.53
C GLY A 776 -2.42 25.12 3.58
N VAL A 777 -2.46 26.43 3.36
CA VAL A 777 -3.14 27.40 4.26
C VAL A 777 -4.57 27.66 3.76
N ILE A 778 -5.51 27.84 4.69
CA ILE A 778 -6.92 28.11 4.36
C ILE A 778 -7.03 29.43 3.56
N GLY A 779 -7.84 29.43 2.50
CA GLY A 779 -7.95 30.55 1.56
C GLY A 779 -6.78 30.68 0.57
N GLN A 780 -5.76 29.84 0.68
CA GLN A 780 -4.63 29.76 -0.27
C GLN A 780 -4.68 28.44 -1.07
N LYS A 781 -3.69 28.23 -1.94
CA LYS A 781 -3.56 27.00 -2.74
C LYS A 781 -3.25 25.79 -1.85
N GLU A 782 -4.15 24.82 -1.80
CA GLU A 782 -3.86 23.48 -1.25
C GLU A 782 -3.13 22.61 -2.30
N THR A 783 -2.08 21.92 -1.87
CA THR A 783 -1.39 20.89 -2.67
C THR A 783 -1.91 19.51 -2.27
N VAL A 784 -2.37 18.73 -3.25
CA VAL A 784 -2.91 17.38 -3.06
C VAL A 784 -1.78 16.36 -3.08
N PHE A 785 -1.75 15.47 -2.08
CA PHE A 785 -1.04 14.21 -2.14
C PHE A 785 -2.07 13.13 -2.51
N ASP A 786 -2.00 12.68 -3.76
CA ASP A 786 -2.82 11.63 -4.37
C ASP A 786 -2.00 10.36 -4.65
N LYS A 787 -0.68 10.50 -4.83
CA LYS A 787 0.31 9.44 -5.02
C LYS A 787 1.44 9.54 -3.99
N PRO A 788 2.15 8.43 -3.68
CA PRO A 788 3.27 8.45 -2.75
C PRO A 788 4.47 9.26 -3.27
N MET A 789 4.95 10.20 -2.47
CA MET A 789 6.05 11.13 -2.82
C MET A 789 7.35 10.79 -2.09
N THR A 790 8.47 11.27 -2.61
CA THR A 790 9.80 11.19 -1.95
C THR A 790 9.95 12.28 -0.87
N PRO A 791 10.84 12.11 0.13
CA PRO A 791 11.05 13.11 1.18
C PRO A 791 11.39 14.51 0.65
N GLY A 792 12.22 14.63 -0.38
CA GLY A 792 12.58 15.93 -0.98
C GLY A 792 11.43 16.63 -1.70
N GLU A 793 10.54 15.89 -2.36
CA GLU A 793 9.30 16.46 -2.93
C GLU A 793 8.36 16.95 -1.83
N ILE A 794 8.25 16.21 -0.72
CA ILE A 794 7.43 16.58 0.44
C ILE A 794 8.01 17.84 1.12
N GLN A 795 9.33 17.89 1.35
CA GLN A 795 10.04 19.07 1.86
C GLN A 795 9.76 20.30 0.99
N SER A 796 9.93 20.15 -0.32
CA SER A 796 9.67 21.20 -1.30
C SER A 796 8.22 21.72 -1.21
N VAL A 797 7.21 20.84 -1.11
CA VAL A 797 5.81 21.29 -0.96
C VAL A 797 5.58 22.01 0.37
N MET A 798 6.05 21.47 1.50
CA MET A 798 5.83 22.09 2.83
C MET A 798 6.37 23.53 2.87
N TYR A 799 7.59 23.74 2.35
CA TYR A 799 8.26 25.03 2.41
C TYR A 799 7.94 25.98 1.25
N SER A 800 7.46 25.50 0.10
CA SER A 800 6.96 26.36 -0.99
C SER A 800 5.47 26.74 -0.88
N THR A 801 4.64 25.86 -0.32
CA THR A 801 3.17 26.05 -0.29
C THR A 801 2.68 26.63 1.04
N ILE A 802 3.34 26.34 2.15
CA ILE A 802 2.84 26.66 3.51
C ILE A 802 3.64 27.78 4.16
N GLN A 803 4.97 27.63 4.26
CA GLN A 803 5.87 28.55 4.97
C GLN A 803 5.74 30.05 4.55
N PRO A 804 5.50 30.41 3.27
CA PRO A 804 5.36 31.81 2.87
C PRO A 804 4.14 32.52 3.47
N TYR A 805 3.12 31.75 3.88
CA TYR A 805 1.88 32.24 4.48
C TYR A 805 1.79 31.95 5.98
N ASP A 806 2.28 30.79 6.43
CA ASP A 806 2.37 30.40 7.84
C ASP A 806 3.67 29.61 8.10
N VAL A 807 4.66 30.30 8.70
CA VAL A 807 5.97 29.74 9.03
C VAL A 807 5.85 28.55 9.99
N ILE A 808 4.96 28.61 10.99
CA ILE A 808 4.80 27.52 11.97
C ILE A 808 3.91 26.41 11.39
N GLY A 809 2.93 26.78 10.55
CA GLY A 809 2.07 25.87 9.80
C GLY A 809 2.86 24.82 9.00
N ALA A 810 3.97 25.20 8.36
CA ALA A 810 4.83 24.26 7.63
C ALA A 810 5.39 23.11 8.49
N VAL A 811 5.48 23.29 9.81
CA VAL A 811 5.94 22.29 10.78
C VAL A 811 4.75 21.60 11.46
N LEU A 812 3.70 22.35 11.84
CA LEU A 812 2.47 21.78 12.39
C LEU A 812 1.77 20.82 11.42
N GLN A 813 1.77 21.12 10.12
CA GLN A 813 1.18 20.21 9.13
C GLN A 813 2.00 18.92 8.97
N GLN A 814 3.33 18.95 9.15
CA GLN A 814 4.15 17.73 9.22
C GLN A 814 3.80 16.88 10.45
N GLU A 815 3.58 17.49 11.62
CA GLU A 815 3.11 16.78 12.83
C GLU A 815 1.76 16.08 12.57
N ILE A 816 0.75 16.81 12.09
CA ILE A 816 -0.59 16.25 11.85
C ILE A 816 -0.56 15.17 10.75
N VAL A 817 0.26 15.31 9.70
CA VAL A 817 0.46 14.28 8.67
C VAL A 817 0.99 12.97 9.29
N LEU A 818 2.01 13.06 10.16
CA LEU A 818 2.55 11.90 10.87
C LEU A 818 1.50 11.26 11.79
N TYR A 819 0.80 12.07 12.61
CA TYR A 819 -0.22 11.55 13.52
C TYR A 819 -1.38 10.91 12.75
N CYS A 820 -1.87 11.52 11.66
CA CYS A 820 -2.91 10.93 10.81
C CYS A 820 -2.47 9.60 10.19
N GLY A 821 -1.24 9.51 9.65
CA GLY A 821 -0.71 8.28 9.08
C GLY A 821 -0.50 7.16 10.10
N ARG A 822 -0.13 7.50 11.34
CA ARG A 822 -0.05 6.52 12.45
C ARG A 822 -1.45 6.09 12.91
N LEU A 823 -2.35 7.04 13.15
CA LEU A 823 -3.72 6.78 13.63
C LEU A 823 -4.54 5.95 12.63
N ILE A 824 -4.43 6.19 11.33
CA ILE A 824 -5.16 5.38 10.33
C ILE A 824 -4.60 3.95 10.20
N GLY A 825 -3.32 3.75 10.50
CA GLY A 825 -2.68 2.43 10.55
C GLY A 825 -3.01 1.60 11.80
N THR A 826 -3.47 2.23 12.89
CA THR A 826 -3.91 1.56 14.11
C THR A 826 -5.44 1.47 14.23
N ASN A 827 -6.13 2.62 14.09
CA ASN A 827 -7.55 2.82 14.36
C ASN A 827 -8.26 3.46 13.13
N PRO A 828 -8.39 2.76 11.99
CA PRO A 828 -8.91 3.32 10.74
C PRO A 828 -10.36 3.86 10.83
N ASP A 829 -11.19 3.33 11.74
CA ASP A 829 -12.58 3.78 11.94
C ASP A 829 -12.70 5.27 12.33
N MET A 830 -11.68 5.87 12.94
CA MET A 830 -11.67 7.33 13.23
C MET A 830 -11.83 8.18 11.95
N PHE A 831 -11.35 7.66 10.81
CA PHE A 831 -11.41 8.30 9.49
C PHE A 831 -12.66 7.87 8.69
N ARG A 832 -13.66 7.28 9.34
CA ARG A 832 -14.95 6.93 8.72
C ARG A 832 -15.70 8.19 8.29
N GLY A 833 -16.14 8.22 7.04
CA GLY A 833 -16.84 9.35 6.44
C GLY A 833 -15.94 10.50 5.96
N ILE A 834 -14.67 10.53 6.35
CA ILE A 834 -13.66 11.45 5.79
C ILE A 834 -13.06 10.78 4.54
N LEU A 835 -13.04 11.44 3.39
CA LEU A 835 -12.38 10.92 2.18
C LEU A 835 -11.03 11.62 1.93
N LYS A 836 -10.97 12.94 2.10
CA LYS A 836 -9.75 13.75 1.97
C LYS A 836 -9.40 14.46 3.27
N ILE A 837 -8.23 14.10 3.83
CA ILE A 837 -7.70 14.71 5.05
C ILE A 837 -7.06 16.06 4.68
N ARG A 838 -7.81 17.15 4.82
CA ARG A 838 -7.34 18.52 4.57
C ARG A 838 -6.62 19.07 5.80
N VAL A 839 -5.30 18.97 5.85
CA VAL A 839 -4.53 19.16 7.10
C VAL A 839 -4.67 20.58 7.68
N GLY A 840 -4.76 21.61 6.83
CA GLY A 840 -5.05 22.98 7.29
C GLY A 840 -6.41 23.11 8.01
N TRP A 841 -7.45 22.42 7.51
CA TRP A 841 -8.78 22.41 8.14
C TRP A 841 -8.86 21.50 9.38
N VAL A 842 -8.00 20.47 9.46
CA VAL A 842 -7.83 19.68 10.68
C VAL A 842 -7.22 20.52 11.81
N LEU A 843 -6.21 21.34 11.51
CA LEU A 843 -5.67 22.33 12.47
C LEU A 843 -6.75 23.34 12.89
N GLU A 844 -7.58 23.81 11.94
CA GLU A 844 -8.68 24.73 12.24
C GLU A 844 -9.78 24.11 13.12
N ALA A 845 -10.12 22.84 12.91
CA ALA A 845 -11.01 22.10 13.80
C ALA A 845 -10.43 21.99 15.22
N ILE A 846 -9.10 21.89 15.37
CA ILE A 846 -8.44 21.92 16.69
C ILE A 846 -8.50 23.34 17.31
N ARG A 847 -8.36 24.41 16.51
CA ARG A 847 -8.57 25.80 17.00
C ARG A 847 -9.99 25.99 17.54
N ILE A 848 -11.01 25.61 16.76
CA ILE A 848 -12.42 25.66 17.16
C ILE A 848 -12.64 24.83 18.43
N TYR A 849 -12.13 23.59 18.51
CA TYR A 849 -12.24 22.77 19.73
C TYR A 849 -11.67 23.47 20.97
N LEU A 850 -10.51 24.13 20.86
CA LEU A 850 -9.88 24.88 21.95
C LEU A 850 -10.63 26.16 22.33
N GLU A 851 -11.45 26.73 21.43
CA GLU A 851 -12.37 27.82 21.74
C GLU A 851 -13.63 27.35 22.46
N LEU A 852 -14.15 26.17 22.08
CA LEU A 852 -15.28 25.53 22.76
C LEU A 852 -14.91 25.00 24.16
N PHE A 853 -13.64 24.60 24.35
CA PHE A 853 -13.13 24.12 25.64
C PHE A 853 -11.92 24.95 26.12
N PRO A 854 -12.11 26.19 26.62
CA PRO A 854 -11.02 27.05 27.10
C PRO A 854 -10.18 26.41 28.20
N ASN A 855 -10.76 25.53 29.02
CA ASN A 855 -10.05 24.78 30.08
C ASN A 855 -9.00 23.79 29.52
N GLU A 856 -9.05 23.47 28.22
CA GLU A 856 -8.04 22.65 27.54
C GLU A 856 -6.93 23.48 26.86
N LYS A 857 -7.06 24.82 26.84
CA LYS A 857 -5.96 25.75 26.50
C LYS A 857 -5.01 25.86 27.68
N ARG A 858 -3.70 25.98 27.40
CA ARG A 858 -2.73 26.49 28.39
C ARG A 858 -2.91 28.00 28.59
N ALA A 859 -2.38 28.52 29.70
CA ALA A 859 -2.31 29.95 29.98
C ALA A 859 -1.43 30.77 29.01
N ASP A 860 -0.60 30.14 28.17
CA ASP A 860 0.18 30.78 27.10
C ASP A 860 -0.59 30.89 25.75
N GLY A 861 -1.78 30.28 25.66
CA GLY A 861 -2.91 30.79 24.89
C GLY A 861 -3.05 30.41 23.41
N SER A 862 -2.05 29.79 22.77
CA SER A 862 -2.06 29.54 21.31
C SER A 862 -1.86 28.07 20.93
N LEU A 863 -2.35 27.67 19.74
CA LEU A 863 -2.20 26.31 19.18
C LEU A 863 -0.71 25.91 19.05
N GLU A 864 0.10 26.88 18.67
CA GLU A 864 1.53 26.78 18.39
C GLU A 864 2.38 26.56 19.65
N SER A 865 1.83 26.86 20.84
CA SER A 865 2.45 26.63 22.14
C SER A 865 2.28 25.19 22.68
N LEU A 866 1.31 24.44 22.17
CA LEU A 866 0.94 23.13 22.71
C LEU A 866 2.02 22.08 22.50
N SER A 867 2.21 21.17 23.46
CA SER A 867 3.16 20.08 23.28
C SER A 867 2.72 19.12 22.17
N PRO A 868 3.65 18.47 21.45
CA PRO A 868 3.36 17.43 20.45
C PRO A 868 2.32 16.39 20.91
N TYR A 869 2.43 15.90 22.14
CA TYR A 869 1.46 14.98 22.72
C TYR A 869 0.07 15.59 22.85
N LYS A 870 -0.06 16.82 23.40
CA LYS A 870 -1.37 17.48 23.51
C LYS A 870 -1.99 17.69 22.14
N LEU A 871 -1.20 18.09 21.13
CA LEU A 871 -1.68 18.24 19.75
C LEU A 871 -2.20 16.91 19.18
N ARG A 872 -1.48 15.79 19.39
CA ARG A 872 -1.95 14.44 19.00
C ARG A 872 -3.25 14.04 19.71
N THR A 873 -3.39 14.30 21.01
CA THR A 873 -4.65 13.97 21.73
C THR A 873 -5.84 14.82 21.24
N LEU A 874 -5.63 16.10 20.93
CA LEU A 874 -6.66 16.97 20.37
C LEU A 874 -7.08 16.53 18.96
N LEU A 875 -6.13 16.10 18.13
CA LEU A 875 -6.42 15.48 16.84
C LEU A 875 -7.30 14.24 17.00
N GLN A 876 -7.03 13.37 18.00
CA GLN A 876 -7.89 12.21 18.28
C GLN A 876 -9.32 12.63 18.68
N GLN A 877 -9.47 13.64 19.55
CA GLN A 877 -10.78 14.17 19.95
C GLN A 877 -11.55 14.73 18.75
N VAL A 878 -10.90 15.56 17.92
CA VAL A 878 -11.49 16.11 16.69
C VAL A 878 -11.91 15.01 15.71
N LEU A 879 -11.09 13.98 15.52
CA LEU A 879 -11.41 12.84 14.66
C LEU A 879 -12.53 11.92 15.22
N THR A 880 -12.95 12.08 16.47
CA THR A 880 -14.00 11.28 17.14
C THR A 880 -15.21 12.10 17.60
N VAL A 881 -15.38 13.33 17.08
CA VAL A 881 -16.53 14.23 17.40
C VAL A 881 -17.89 13.52 17.29
N SER A 882 -18.04 12.59 16.35
CA SER A 882 -19.24 11.75 16.21
C SER A 882 -19.65 11.00 17.48
N ASP A 883 -18.68 10.65 18.31
CA ASP A 883 -18.80 9.63 19.37
C ASP A 883 -19.09 10.25 20.74
N TRP A 884 -18.54 11.46 21.01
CA TRP A 884 -18.64 12.15 22.31
C TRP A 884 -19.40 13.48 22.27
N ALA A 885 -19.77 14.03 21.09
CA ALA A 885 -20.43 15.34 21.00
C ALA A 885 -21.77 15.40 21.74
N GLU A 886 -22.52 14.30 21.78
CA GLU A 886 -23.79 14.21 22.51
C GLU A 886 -23.55 14.12 24.03
N GLU A 887 -22.53 13.37 24.48
CA GLU A 887 -22.15 13.27 25.89
C GLU A 887 -21.62 14.61 26.47
N ARG A 888 -20.84 15.37 25.68
CA ARG A 888 -20.38 16.72 26.06
C ARG A 888 -21.40 17.84 25.74
N GLY A 889 -22.59 17.51 25.23
CA GLY A 889 -23.67 18.48 25.01
C GLY A 889 -23.39 19.57 23.97
N LEU A 890 -22.65 19.26 22.91
CA LEU A 890 -22.34 20.22 21.83
C LEU A 890 -23.63 20.72 21.13
N THR A 891 -23.67 22.02 20.83
CA THR A 891 -24.77 22.58 20.05
C THR A 891 -24.72 22.08 18.59
N PRO A 892 -25.87 22.07 17.86
CA PRO A 892 -25.88 21.65 16.45
C PRO A 892 -24.92 22.44 15.57
N LEU A 893 -24.74 23.75 15.85
CA LEU A 893 -23.77 24.60 15.16
C LEU A 893 -22.34 24.12 15.38
N GLN A 894 -21.96 23.86 16.63
CA GLN A 894 -20.60 23.42 17.01
C GLN A 894 -20.26 22.07 16.37
N ARG A 895 -21.19 21.10 16.41
CA ARG A 895 -21.02 19.79 15.75
C ARG A 895 -20.85 19.95 14.23
N ARG A 896 -21.67 20.79 13.59
CA ARG A 896 -21.57 21.10 12.15
C ARG A 896 -20.28 21.84 11.78
N GLN A 897 -19.75 22.70 12.65
CA GLN A 897 -18.47 23.36 12.43
C GLN A 897 -17.32 22.35 12.41
N LEU A 898 -17.20 21.50 13.44
CA LEU A 898 -16.13 20.51 13.55
C LEU A 898 -16.19 19.45 12.43
N GLU A 899 -17.36 18.82 12.23
CA GLU A 899 -17.54 17.82 11.16
C GLU A 899 -17.49 18.44 9.76
N GLY A 900 -17.77 19.74 9.63
CA GLY A 900 -17.63 20.50 8.40
C GLY A 900 -16.17 20.74 8.01
N CYS A 901 -15.30 21.04 8.97
CA CYS A 901 -13.86 21.15 8.73
C CYS A 901 -13.26 19.82 8.24
N LEU A 902 -13.72 18.70 8.80
CA LEU A 902 -13.33 17.34 8.38
C LEU A 902 -14.02 16.87 7.08
N CYS A 903 -15.01 17.61 6.59
CA CYS A 903 -15.88 17.23 5.46
C CYS A 903 -16.49 15.82 5.62
N ARG A 904 -16.80 15.40 6.85
CA ARG A 904 -17.25 14.03 7.13
C ARG A 904 -18.66 13.79 6.56
N VAL A 905 -18.82 12.72 5.78
CA VAL A 905 -20.12 12.33 5.18
C VAL A 905 -20.67 11.00 5.71
N PRO A 906 -22.01 10.77 5.68
CA PRO A 906 -22.62 9.50 6.09
C PRO A 906 -22.22 8.27 5.26
N LYS A 907 -22.53 7.08 5.79
CA LYS A 907 -22.35 5.81 5.08
C LYS A 907 -23.15 5.83 3.77
N HIS A 908 -22.52 5.41 2.66
CA HIS A 908 -23.10 5.38 1.30
C HIS A 908 -23.46 6.75 0.69
N PHE A 909 -23.02 7.87 1.28
CA PHE A 909 -23.31 9.22 0.77
C PHE A 909 -23.01 9.40 -0.73
N TYR A 910 -21.82 9.02 -1.21
CA TYR A 910 -21.48 9.17 -2.63
C TYR A 910 -22.36 8.31 -3.55
N ILE A 911 -22.82 7.13 -3.09
CA ILE A 911 -23.78 6.30 -3.84
C ILE A 911 -25.16 7.00 -3.89
N GLN A 912 -25.56 7.67 -2.80
CA GLN A 912 -26.78 8.49 -2.78
C GLN A 912 -26.68 9.70 -3.72
N VAL A 913 -25.51 10.35 -3.83
CA VAL A 913 -25.30 11.46 -4.78
C VAL A 913 -25.29 10.97 -6.24
N TRP A 914 -24.79 9.76 -6.51
CA TRP A 914 -24.97 9.12 -7.82
C TRP A 914 -26.44 8.83 -8.13
N ASP A 915 -27.20 8.32 -7.14
CA ASP A 915 -28.65 8.07 -7.27
C ASP A 915 -29.44 9.36 -7.55
N ILE A 916 -28.98 10.53 -7.05
CA ILE A 916 -29.51 11.85 -7.43
C ILE A 916 -29.12 12.19 -8.86
N LEU A 917 -27.84 12.04 -9.23
CA LEU A 917 -27.33 12.47 -10.54
C LEU A 917 -28.01 11.74 -11.70
N LEU A 918 -28.33 10.45 -11.55
CA LEU A 918 -29.15 9.65 -12.46
C LEU A 918 -30.57 10.21 -12.71
N ARG A 919 -31.04 11.13 -11.86
CA ARG A 919 -32.41 11.70 -11.87
C ARG A 919 -32.41 13.22 -12.11
N THR A 920 -31.23 13.82 -12.32
CA THR A 920 -31.03 15.24 -12.66
C THR A 920 -30.23 15.36 -13.97
N PRO A 921 -30.85 15.28 -15.17
CA PRO A 921 -30.12 15.23 -16.44
C PRO A 921 -29.22 16.46 -16.71
N LYS A 922 -29.55 17.62 -16.14
CA LYS A 922 -28.73 18.85 -16.22
C LYS A 922 -27.66 18.99 -15.11
N GLY A 923 -27.49 17.97 -14.26
CA GLY A 923 -26.46 17.91 -13.23
C GLY A 923 -26.80 18.61 -11.91
N ILE A 924 -25.79 18.65 -11.04
CA ILE A 924 -25.83 19.22 -9.68
C ILE A 924 -24.83 20.37 -9.59
N ILE A 925 -25.22 21.52 -9.04
CA ILE A 925 -24.36 22.71 -8.93
C ILE A 925 -24.17 23.11 -7.46
N ILE A 926 -22.91 23.24 -7.04
CA ILE A 926 -22.48 23.65 -5.70
C ILE A 926 -21.42 24.76 -5.84
N GLN A 927 -21.66 25.95 -5.29
CA GLN A 927 -20.76 27.11 -5.33
C GLN A 927 -20.16 27.37 -6.72
N GLY A 928 -21.04 27.44 -7.73
CA GLY A 928 -20.70 27.65 -9.14
C GLY A 928 -20.00 26.49 -9.84
N HIS A 929 -19.67 25.39 -9.14
CA HIS A 929 -19.09 24.19 -9.72
C HIS A 929 -20.21 23.20 -10.09
N SER A 930 -20.24 22.81 -11.37
CA SER A 930 -21.19 21.83 -11.89
C SER A 930 -20.61 20.42 -11.89
N ILE A 931 -21.38 19.46 -11.39
CA ILE A 931 -21.25 18.03 -11.63
C ILE A 931 -22.32 17.69 -12.68
N PRO A 932 -22.01 17.74 -13.99
CA PRO A 932 -23.00 17.46 -15.03
C PRO A 932 -23.33 15.96 -15.05
N ALA A 933 -24.53 15.59 -15.51
CA ALA A 933 -24.91 14.17 -15.61
C ALA A 933 -24.09 13.46 -16.70
N GLU A 934 -23.91 14.08 -17.85
CA GLU A 934 -22.98 13.63 -18.90
C GLU A 934 -21.83 14.64 -19.02
N PRO A 935 -20.56 14.19 -19.16
CA PRO A 935 -20.12 12.81 -19.34
C PRO A 935 -19.91 12.01 -18.03
N THR A 936 -20.22 12.56 -16.85
CA THR A 936 -19.92 11.91 -15.55
C THR A 936 -20.50 10.49 -15.42
N LEU A 937 -21.78 10.29 -15.74
CA LEU A 937 -22.47 8.99 -15.71
C LEU A 937 -21.99 8.03 -16.82
N VAL A 938 -21.34 8.56 -17.86
CA VAL A 938 -20.76 7.82 -18.99
C VAL A 938 -19.39 7.27 -18.60
N ASN A 939 -18.50 8.15 -18.14
CA ASN A 939 -17.10 7.85 -17.84
C ASN A 939 -16.91 7.06 -16.53
N MET A 940 -17.64 7.45 -15.48
CA MET A 940 -17.45 6.95 -14.12
C MET A 940 -18.44 5.83 -13.77
N SER A 941 -18.35 5.29 -12.56
CA SER A 941 -19.24 4.26 -12.04
C SER A 941 -19.72 4.53 -10.61
N ARG A 942 -20.90 3.98 -10.26
CA ARG A 942 -21.67 4.26 -9.02
C ARG A 942 -20.92 4.04 -7.70
N SER A 943 -19.84 3.26 -7.69
CA SER A 943 -19.03 2.96 -6.50
C SER A 943 -17.57 3.40 -6.64
N GLU A 944 -17.27 4.35 -7.52
CA GLU A 944 -15.91 4.74 -7.87
C GLU A 944 -15.33 5.85 -6.99
N LEU A 945 -14.05 5.72 -6.64
CA LEU A 945 -13.30 6.76 -5.94
C LEU A 945 -13.27 8.08 -6.72
N SER A 946 -13.11 8.03 -8.04
CA SER A 946 -13.10 9.19 -8.95
C SER A 946 -14.36 10.05 -8.81
N PHE A 947 -15.53 9.42 -8.73
CA PHE A 947 -16.81 10.11 -8.54
C PHE A 947 -16.94 10.69 -7.12
N ALA A 948 -16.52 9.93 -6.11
CA ALA A 948 -16.54 10.40 -4.73
C ALA A 948 -15.65 11.64 -4.54
N LEU A 949 -14.47 11.67 -5.17
CA LEU A 949 -13.56 12.81 -5.19
C LEU A 949 -14.11 14.02 -5.97
N LEU A 950 -14.89 13.81 -7.04
CA LEU A 950 -15.58 14.89 -7.76
C LEU A 950 -16.65 15.56 -6.88
N VAL A 951 -17.46 14.76 -6.18
CA VAL A 951 -18.44 15.27 -5.21
C VAL A 951 -17.77 15.99 -4.04
N GLU A 952 -16.65 15.47 -3.53
CA GLU A 952 -15.89 16.12 -2.46
C GLU A 952 -15.25 17.44 -2.93
N GLN A 953 -14.72 17.52 -4.16
CA GLN A 953 -14.22 18.77 -4.76
C GLN A 953 -15.30 19.86 -4.87
N ALA A 954 -16.55 19.48 -5.11
CA ALA A 954 -17.69 20.40 -5.11
C ALA A 954 -18.01 20.92 -3.69
N LEU A 955 -18.12 20.02 -2.71
CA LEU A 955 -18.40 20.37 -1.31
C LEU A 955 -17.27 21.20 -0.67
N VAL A 956 -16.01 20.93 -1.05
CA VAL A 956 -14.81 21.63 -0.57
C VAL A 956 -14.83 23.14 -0.86
N ARG A 957 -15.53 23.58 -1.91
CA ARG A 957 -15.70 25.00 -2.27
C ARG A 957 -16.65 25.76 -1.34
N VAL A 958 -17.50 25.07 -0.57
CA VAL A 958 -18.33 25.74 0.45
C VAL A 958 -17.43 26.15 1.60
N GLU A 959 -17.10 27.44 1.69
CA GLU A 959 -16.12 27.97 2.65
C GLU A 959 -16.52 27.69 4.10
N SER A 960 -17.72 28.09 4.50
CA SER A 960 -18.25 27.88 5.86
C SER A 960 -18.42 26.39 6.18
N PRO A 961 -17.74 25.84 7.20
CA PRO A 961 -17.88 24.45 7.63
C PRO A 961 -19.32 24.05 7.97
N ALA A 962 -20.07 24.92 8.64
CA ALA A 962 -21.45 24.63 9.02
C ALA A 962 -22.38 24.57 7.79
N ARG A 963 -22.20 25.47 6.81
CA ARG A 963 -22.92 25.42 5.53
C ARG A 963 -22.55 24.16 4.73
N ARG A 964 -21.27 23.75 4.75
CA ARG A 964 -20.78 22.51 4.11
C ARG A 964 -21.52 21.28 4.64
N GLN A 965 -21.78 21.19 5.94
CA GLN A 965 -22.62 20.11 6.50
C GLN A 965 -24.10 20.23 6.16
N LEU A 966 -24.69 21.44 6.09
CA LEU A 966 -26.06 21.61 5.59
C LEU A 966 -26.23 21.13 4.14
N CYS A 967 -25.21 21.30 3.28
CA CYS A 967 -25.22 20.72 1.93
C CYS A 967 -25.19 19.18 1.93
N VAL A 968 -24.47 18.57 2.88
CA VAL A 968 -24.43 17.10 3.07
C VAL A 968 -25.79 16.59 3.59
N GLU A 969 -26.38 17.25 4.59
CA GLU A 969 -27.75 16.97 5.07
C GLU A 969 -28.77 17.04 3.92
N LEU A 970 -28.75 18.12 3.13
CA LEU A 970 -29.66 18.34 2.00
C LEU A 970 -29.57 17.23 0.94
N LEU A 971 -28.35 16.82 0.57
CA LEU A 971 -28.15 15.74 -0.39
C LEU A 971 -28.66 14.39 0.16
N CYS A 972 -28.50 14.11 1.45
CA CYS A 972 -29.08 12.92 2.08
C CYS A 972 -30.62 12.95 2.05
N VAL A 973 -31.23 14.11 2.31
CA VAL A 973 -32.68 14.32 2.25
C VAL A 973 -33.20 14.13 0.82
N LEU A 974 -32.57 14.76 -0.17
CA LEU A 974 -32.98 14.66 -1.57
C LEU A 974 -32.88 13.22 -2.09
N ALA A 975 -31.79 12.50 -1.80
CA ALA A 975 -31.65 11.09 -2.17
C ALA A 975 -32.73 10.21 -1.52
N THR A 976 -33.16 10.56 -0.30
CA THR A 976 -34.26 9.86 0.39
C THR A 976 -35.62 10.14 -0.26
N ILE A 977 -35.85 11.37 -0.72
CA ILE A 977 -37.06 11.75 -1.46
C ILE A 977 -37.11 11.05 -2.84
N LEU A 978 -36.05 11.13 -3.65
CA LEU A 978 -36.00 10.51 -4.98
C LEU A 978 -36.00 8.97 -4.97
N ARG A 979 -35.58 8.36 -3.85
CA ARG A 979 -35.66 6.90 -3.63
C ARG A 979 -37.06 6.44 -3.22
N ARG A 980 -37.85 7.28 -2.53
CA ARG A 980 -39.25 6.98 -2.18
C ARG A 980 -40.22 7.21 -3.33
N ASN A 981 -39.86 8.08 -4.27
CA ASN A 981 -40.68 8.54 -5.38
C ASN A 981 -39.91 8.24 -6.70
N PRO A 982 -39.86 6.97 -7.16
CA PRO A 982 -39.05 6.54 -8.32
C PRO A 982 -39.44 7.20 -9.65
N GLU A 983 -40.63 7.77 -9.75
CA GLU A 983 -41.16 8.49 -10.91
C GLU A 983 -40.66 9.93 -11.09
N LEU A 984 -40.06 10.55 -10.06
CA LEU A 984 -39.61 11.95 -10.14
C LEU A 984 -38.31 12.12 -10.95
N TYR A 985 -38.29 13.05 -11.90
CA TYR A 985 -37.10 13.47 -12.64
C TYR A 985 -37.00 15.00 -12.64
N LEU A 986 -35.79 15.53 -12.39
CA LEU A 986 -35.56 16.96 -12.21
C LEU A 986 -34.98 17.56 -13.50
N GLN A 987 -35.86 18.20 -14.28
CA GLN A 987 -35.56 18.73 -15.62
C GLN A 987 -34.71 20.01 -15.63
N GLN A 988 -34.32 20.53 -14.47
CA GLN A 988 -33.49 21.73 -14.29
C GLN A 988 -32.26 21.40 -13.44
N PRO A 989 -31.12 22.10 -13.61
CA PRO A 989 -29.91 21.84 -12.84
C PRO A 989 -30.16 22.06 -11.34
N LEU A 990 -29.64 21.16 -10.51
CA LEU A 990 -29.90 21.18 -9.07
C LEU A 990 -28.95 22.15 -8.36
N HIS A 991 -29.39 23.40 -8.16
CA HIS A 991 -28.64 24.42 -7.41
C HIS A 991 -28.75 24.19 -5.90
N ILE A 992 -27.76 23.49 -5.33
CA ILE A 992 -27.70 23.13 -3.89
C ILE A 992 -27.70 24.37 -3.00
N ASP A 993 -26.96 25.42 -3.38
CA ASP A 993 -26.88 26.65 -2.60
C ASP A 993 -28.19 27.45 -2.55
N SER A 994 -28.99 27.40 -3.62
CA SER A 994 -30.34 28.00 -3.63
C SER A 994 -31.25 27.25 -2.67
N LEU A 995 -31.27 25.92 -2.73
CA LEU A 995 -32.09 25.09 -1.83
C LEU A 995 -31.73 25.24 -0.35
N VAL A 996 -30.43 25.35 -0.02
CA VAL A 996 -29.99 25.68 1.36
C VAL A 996 -30.45 27.09 1.74
N HIS A 997 -30.36 28.06 0.84
CA HIS A 997 -30.80 29.44 1.10
C HIS A 997 -32.32 29.56 1.25
N ASP A 998 -33.12 28.84 0.46
CA ASP A 998 -34.57 28.80 0.57
C ASP A 998 -35.02 28.16 1.89
N ALA A 999 -34.34 27.09 2.33
CA ALA A 999 -34.56 26.49 3.65
C ALA A 999 -34.19 27.47 4.77
N GLN A 1000 -33.05 28.17 4.66
CA GLN A 1000 -32.60 29.21 5.58
C GLN A 1000 -33.63 30.36 5.69
N LEU A 1001 -34.07 30.92 4.55
CA LEU A 1001 -35.06 31.99 4.49
C LEU A 1001 -36.43 31.55 5.05
N THR A 1002 -36.85 30.32 4.77
CA THR A 1002 -38.11 29.78 5.30
C THR A 1002 -38.02 29.58 6.82
N PHE A 1003 -36.90 29.05 7.32
CA PHE A 1003 -36.67 28.92 8.76
C PHE A 1003 -36.61 30.27 9.49
N ALA A 1004 -35.91 31.26 8.92
CA ALA A 1004 -35.81 32.61 9.47
C ALA A 1004 -37.19 33.29 9.59
N LYS A 1005 -38.02 33.19 8.53
CA LYS A 1005 -39.40 33.69 8.52
C LYS A 1005 -40.28 32.99 9.57
N ASP A 1006 -40.31 31.67 9.56
CA ASP A 1006 -41.20 30.88 10.42
C ASP A 1006 -40.76 30.92 11.91
N SER A 1007 -39.49 31.20 12.20
CA SER A 1007 -38.94 31.32 13.56
C SER A 1007 -38.84 32.76 14.08
N GLY A 1008 -39.10 33.77 13.24
CA GLY A 1008 -38.94 35.19 13.60
C GLY A 1008 -37.49 35.64 13.84
N VAL A 1009 -36.49 34.89 13.36
CA VAL A 1009 -35.07 35.16 13.60
C VAL A 1009 -34.47 35.94 12.42
N SER A 1010 -33.78 37.04 12.70
CA SER A 1010 -33.20 37.92 11.66
C SER A 1010 -31.92 37.38 11.02
N ASP A 1011 -31.17 36.49 11.68
CA ASP A 1011 -30.04 35.78 11.07
C ASP A 1011 -30.54 34.65 10.16
N ILE A 1012 -30.34 34.82 8.86
CA ILE A 1012 -30.60 33.82 7.82
C ILE A 1012 -29.81 32.53 8.07
N ASN A 1013 -28.64 32.60 8.73
CA ASN A 1013 -27.82 31.42 9.00
C ASN A 1013 -28.29 30.60 10.22
N ALA A 1014 -29.31 31.05 10.97
CA ALA A 1014 -29.77 30.42 12.20
C ALA A 1014 -30.22 28.95 12.04
N LEU A 1015 -30.59 28.51 10.81
CA LEU A 1015 -30.83 27.10 10.46
C LEU A 1015 -29.62 26.20 10.81
N SER A 1016 -28.40 26.74 10.75
CA SER A 1016 -27.16 26.06 11.12
C SER A 1016 -27.11 25.69 12.60
N SER A 1017 -27.82 26.44 13.45
CA SER A 1017 -27.96 26.21 14.89
C SER A 1017 -29.18 25.34 15.25
N ALA A 1018 -30.11 25.13 14.32
CA ALA A 1018 -31.31 24.33 14.55
C ALA A 1018 -30.97 22.83 14.73
N ALA A 1019 -31.73 22.14 15.59
CA ALA A 1019 -31.57 20.70 15.82
C ALA A 1019 -31.79 19.89 14.52
N PRO A 1020 -31.10 18.74 14.33
CA PRO A 1020 -31.12 18.01 13.05
C PRO A 1020 -32.52 17.64 12.53
N GLY A 1021 -33.46 17.27 13.39
CA GLY A 1021 -34.84 16.99 12.97
C GLY A 1021 -35.57 18.21 12.42
N VAL A 1022 -35.25 19.40 12.92
CA VAL A 1022 -35.81 20.68 12.45
C VAL A 1022 -35.13 21.07 11.13
N SER A 1023 -33.80 21.05 11.04
CA SER A 1023 -33.09 21.41 9.80
C SER A 1023 -33.49 20.51 8.64
N VAL A 1024 -33.53 19.19 8.85
CA VAL A 1024 -34.01 18.22 7.85
C VAL A 1024 -35.44 18.52 7.39
N GLY A 1025 -36.33 18.97 8.27
CA GLY A 1025 -37.69 19.40 7.91
C GLY A 1025 -37.73 20.59 6.94
N TYR A 1026 -36.96 21.64 7.23
CA TYR A 1026 -36.89 22.83 6.35
C TYR A 1026 -36.14 22.55 5.04
N LEU A 1027 -35.09 21.73 5.07
CA LEU A 1027 -34.39 21.25 3.86
C LEU A 1027 -35.32 20.41 2.97
N ALA A 1028 -36.11 19.50 3.56
CA ALA A 1028 -37.11 18.73 2.84
C ALA A 1028 -38.21 19.61 2.23
N ARG A 1029 -38.68 20.63 2.96
CA ARG A 1029 -39.67 21.60 2.46
C ARG A 1029 -39.13 22.43 1.29
N ALA A 1030 -37.87 22.86 1.34
CA ALA A 1030 -37.22 23.55 0.23
C ALA A 1030 -37.11 22.66 -1.02
N VAL A 1031 -36.67 21.40 -0.85
CA VAL A 1031 -36.67 20.41 -1.95
C VAL A 1031 -38.07 20.23 -2.53
N VAL A 1032 -39.08 19.91 -1.71
CA VAL A 1032 -40.44 19.65 -2.18
C VAL A 1032 -41.03 20.88 -2.89
N ASN A 1033 -40.85 22.08 -2.36
CA ASN A 1033 -41.28 23.31 -3.04
C ASN A 1033 -40.62 23.47 -4.42
N SER A 1034 -39.31 23.24 -4.52
CA SER A 1034 -38.57 23.34 -5.78
C SER A 1034 -39.02 22.29 -6.81
N VAL A 1035 -39.23 21.04 -6.38
CA VAL A 1035 -39.77 19.98 -7.26
C VAL A 1035 -41.19 20.31 -7.73
N LEU A 1036 -42.07 20.77 -6.84
CA LEU A 1036 -43.44 21.14 -7.20
C LEU A 1036 -43.49 22.36 -8.14
N GLN A 1037 -42.64 23.36 -7.94
CA GLN A 1037 -42.53 24.51 -8.84
C GLN A 1037 -41.98 24.10 -10.23
N GLY A 1038 -40.99 23.20 -10.27
CA GLY A 1038 -40.49 22.63 -11.52
C GLY A 1038 -41.54 21.83 -12.28
N ALA A 1039 -42.36 21.04 -11.57
CA ALA A 1039 -43.48 20.30 -12.16
C ALA A 1039 -44.60 21.23 -12.66
N ALA A 1040 -44.92 22.30 -11.92
CA ALA A 1040 -45.91 23.30 -12.33
C ALA A 1040 -45.46 24.07 -13.59
N ALA A 1041 -44.16 24.40 -13.70
CA ALA A 1041 -43.61 25.05 -14.90
C ALA A 1041 -43.65 24.14 -16.14
N ALA A 1042 -43.42 22.83 -15.98
CA ALA A 1042 -43.43 21.85 -17.07
C ALA A 1042 -44.81 21.68 -17.75
N HIS A 1043 -45.90 22.16 -17.14
CA HIS A 1043 -47.24 22.17 -17.72
C HIS A 1043 -47.60 23.44 -18.50
N LEU A 1044 -46.67 24.40 -18.66
CA LEU A 1044 -46.92 25.69 -19.31
C LEU A 1044 -46.19 25.90 -20.65
N GLU A 1045 -45.29 25.00 -21.05
CA GLU A 1045 -44.75 24.99 -22.42
C GLU A 1045 -45.61 24.09 -23.33
N PRO A 1046 -46.20 24.60 -24.43
CA PRO A 1046 -46.96 23.77 -25.36
C PRO A 1046 -46.00 22.86 -26.13
N ALA A 1047 -46.36 21.58 -26.27
CA ALA A 1047 -45.51 20.57 -26.88
C ALA A 1047 -45.16 20.92 -28.34
N ALA A 1048 -43.89 21.28 -28.57
CA ALA A 1048 -43.33 21.39 -29.91
C ALA A 1048 -43.35 20.01 -30.59
N GLN A 1049 -43.74 19.97 -31.87
CA GLN A 1049 -43.89 18.73 -32.62
C GLN A 1049 -42.53 18.03 -32.83
N PRO A 1050 -42.48 16.68 -32.84
CA PRO A 1050 -41.28 15.95 -33.21
C PRO A 1050 -41.00 16.13 -34.72
N SER A 1051 -40.20 17.12 -35.08
CA SER A 1051 -39.71 17.30 -36.45
C SER A 1051 -38.67 16.23 -36.77
N CYS A 1052 -39.08 15.13 -37.40
CA CYS A 1052 -38.17 14.21 -38.06
C CYS A 1052 -37.39 14.98 -39.15
N LEU A 1053 -36.06 14.99 -39.08
CA LEU A 1053 -35.20 15.21 -40.24
C LEU A 1053 -33.85 14.49 -40.05
N VAL A 1054 -33.24 14.09 -41.16
CA VAL A 1054 -32.07 13.21 -41.20
C VAL A 1054 -30.80 14.02 -41.44
N SER A 1055 -29.79 13.81 -40.59
CA SER A 1055 -28.36 13.91 -40.92
C SER A 1055 -27.52 13.23 -39.83
#